data_AF-A0A8J8W5M7-F1
#
_entry.id   AF-A0A8J8W5M7-F1
#
_cell.length_a   1.000
_cell.length_b   1.000
_cell.length_c   1.000
_cell.angle_alpha   90.00
_cell.angle_beta   90.00
_cell.angle_gamma   90.00
#
_symmetry.space_group_name_H-M   'P 1'
#
loop_
_entity.id
_entity.type
_entity.pdbx_description
1 polymer ?
#
loop_
_entity_poly.entity_id
_entity_poly.type
_entity_poly.pdbx_seq_one_letter_code
_entity_poly.pdbx_strand_id
1 'polypeptide(L)'
;MTLDASKFGRQPSVTLQRRLTEQYRRFSWTATPSESIYAGITISLSEQRGSTIAVAIRDATYLLDFIEKKYGPEEHQPCSAEAVDFIISQLKCYAEKHMEKVVGIAMHKHVASLCPSLCSRLWAELDIIPLVLPGLSLLGRFASNGRGQSRPWEMKDIDEQAESMARKCVRLFGPENCPLLQVGNMGIVEVDTDFHVRLTNLSDFERTVSAATWKACNYFAEDLKQRGVKIAFFSATPQGGGVALMRHALLRFSHSLGTDIKWYVPRPRPGVFRVTKRKHNILQGITPPEERLTTDDSNLLAAWIEDNVKRYWSVPGGPLRAPAEGGADVLVVDDPQMPGLIPIAKKIAPDRPIIFRSHIQIRSDLVDQPGTSQAEAWKFMWKNVKQADCFIAHPVKAFVPRDVPSEMVGYMPATTDWLDGLNKDMRDWDIAHYGRLFNVACKNSDMPQIHHPDDQYIVQIARFDPSKGILDVLEAYRKFHHRLTRERPDLTPPKLLICGHGSVDDPDGAVVYDQIVNHIETQIPHLRELVCAVRLRPSDQVLNAVLSKAIIALQLSTREGFEVKVSEAIHKGVPVIATRAGGLPLQIEDNLNGFLVDVGDTDTVAQRLFELLTNKALYRRISDYAKSHVFDEVSTVGNALSWLYLASKFTSDGDVKPNEQWINSLAFAESGVSIPPDMPRLTREVEVERMG
;
A
#
# COMPACT_ATOMS: atom_id res chain seq x y z
N MET A 1 -11.93 -47.46 11.09
CA MET A 1 -12.16 -46.05 11.45
C MET A 1 -13.61 -45.92 11.87
N THR A 2 -13.87 -45.88 13.17
CA THR A 2 -15.19 -45.54 13.72
C THR A 2 -15.36 -44.02 13.54
N LEU A 3 -16.21 -43.63 12.59
CA LEU A 3 -16.66 -42.25 12.46
C LEU A 3 -17.60 -41.97 13.64
N ASP A 4 -17.21 -41.04 14.51
CA ASP A 4 -18.12 -40.46 15.49
C ASP A 4 -19.13 -39.60 14.73
N ALA A 5 -20.31 -40.17 14.47
CA ALA A 5 -21.38 -39.56 13.65
C ALA A 5 -22.03 -38.33 14.31
N SER A 6 -21.60 -37.95 15.51
CA SER A 6 -22.22 -36.87 16.30
C SER A 6 -21.58 -35.48 16.12
N LYS A 7 -20.42 -35.37 15.46
CA LYS A 7 -19.72 -34.09 15.24
C LYS A 7 -19.59 -33.78 13.74
N PHE A 8 -20.19 -32.67 13.31
CA PHE A 8 -19.93 -32.09 11.99
C PHE A 8 -18.46 -31.67 11.94
N GLY A 9 -17.69 -32.22 11.00
CA GLY A 9 -16.25 -31.97 10.91
C GLY A 9 -15.64 -32.57 9.65
N ARG A 10 -14.96 -31.75 8.84
CA ARG A 10 -14.28 -32.20 7.63
C ARG A 10 -13.05 -33.01 8.02
N GLN A 11 -12.87 -34.19 7.43
CA GLN A 11 -11.64 -34.97 7.60
C GLN A 11 -10.66 -34.66 6.46
N PRO A 12 -9.41 -34.25 6.75
CA PRO A 12 -8.42 -34.00 5.70
C PRO A 12 -7.93 -35.32 5.08
N SER A 13 -7.43 -35.24 3.84
CA SER A 13 -6.84 -36.42 3.16
C SER A 13 -5.52 -36.81 3.83
N VAL A 14 -5.51 -37.96 4.51
CA VAL A 14 -4.32 -38.51 5.18
C VAL A 14 -3.14 -38.70 4.22
N THR A 15 -3.41 -39.13 2.98
CA THR A 15 -2.38 -39.33 1.96
C THR A 15 -1.77 -38.00 1.51
N LEU A 16 -2.60 -36.98 1.27
CA LEU A 16 -2.15 -35.65 0.87
C LEU A 16 -1.34 -35.01 2.01
N GLN A 17 -1.86 -35.07 3.23
CA GLN A 17 -1.15 -34.64 4.44
C GLN A 17 0.21 -35.31 4.52
N ARG A 18 0.30 -36.64 4.46
CA ARG A 18 1.58 -37.35 4.54
C ARG A 18 2.60 -36.89 3.49
N ARG A 19 2.16 -36.60 2.27
CA ARG A 19 3.05 -36.15 1.17
C ARG A 19 3.53 -34.71 1.35
N LEU A 20 2.68 -33.83 1.86
CA LEU A 20 2.96 -32.40 1.92
C LEU A 20 3.48 -31.94 3.29
N THR A 21 3.30 -32.74 4.34
CA THR A 21 3.63 -32.37 5.73
C THR A 21 5.07 -31.88 5.89
N GLU A 22 6.05 -32.54 5.28
CA GLU A 22 7.45 -32.12 5.41
C GLU A 22 7.70 -30.76 4.76
N GLN A 23 7.21 -30.56 3.53
CA GLN A 23 7.35 -29.29 2.82
C GLN A 23 6.66 -28.14 3.56
N TYR A 24 5.47 -28.39 4.09
CA TYR A 24 4.71 -27.40 4.84
C TYR A 24 5.32 -27.10 6.23
N ARG A 25 5.89 -28.10 6.92
CA ARG A 25 6.65 -27.90 8.17
C ARG A 25 7.93 -27.09 7.97
N ARG A 26 8.56 -27.22 6.80
CA ARG A 26 9.73 -26.41 6.41
C ARG A 26 9.35 -25.04 5.83
N PHE A 27 8.06 -24.71 5.77
CA PHE A 27 7.55 -23.48 5.15
C PHE A 27 8.03 -23.31 3.70
N SER A 28 8.15 -24.43 2.98
CA SER A 28 8.69 -24.46 1.63
C SER A 28 7.78 -23.74 0.64
N TRP A 29 8.41 -23.00 -0.28
CA TRP A 29 7.73 -22.35 -1.40
C TRP A 29 7.51 -23.30 -2.59
N THR A 30 8.06 -24.51 -2.56
CA THR A 30 7.92 -25.51 -3.64
C THR A 30 6.72 -26.42 -3.49
N ALA A 31 6.01 -26.38 -2.34
CA ALA A 31 4.78 -27.13 -2.16
C ALA A 31 3.64 -26.56 -3.00
N THR A 32 2.56 -27.32 -3.17
CA THR A 32 1.33 -26.81 -3.80
C THR A 32 0.74 -25.66 -2.98
N PRO A 33 0.30 -24.55 -3.60
CA PRO A 33 -0.39 -23.47 -2.89
C PRO A 33 -1.59 -24.00 -2.10
N SER A 34 -1.81 -23.39 -0.94
CA SER A 34 -2.95 -23.73 -0.07
C SER A 34 -4.24 -23.20 -0.68
N GLU A 35 -5.32 -23.98 -0.63
CA GLU A 35 -6.63 -23.50 -1.08
C GLU A 35 -7.13 -22.37 -0.17
N SER A 36 -7.79 -21.39 -0.79
CA SER A 36 -8.37 -20.24 -0.09
C SER A 36 -9.77 -20.56 0.42
N ILE A 37 -10.00 -20.34 1.71
CA ILE A 37 -11.28 -20.53 2.38
C ILE A 37 -11.70 -19.25 3.12
N TYR A 38 -12.95 -19.23 3.56
CA TYR A 38 -13.59 -18.09 4.21
C TYR A 38 -14.29 -18.54 5.49
N ALA A 39 -14.48 -17.60 6.41
CA ALA A 39 -15.17 -17.90 7.66
C ALA A 39 -16.22 -16.84 8.04
N GLY A 40 -17.10 -17.21 8.95
CA GLY A 40 -18.09 -16.33 9.56
C GLY A 40 -18.17 -16.57 11.06
N ILE A 41 -18.18 -15.50 11.84
CA ILE A 41 -18.21 -15.55 13.31
C ILE A 41 -19.50 -14.95 13.82
N THR A 42 -20.06 -15.59 14.84
CA THR A 42 -21.03 -14.97 15.74
C THR A 42 -20.74 -15.34 17.19
N ILE A 43 -21.15 -14.45 18.10
CA ILE A 43 -21.09 -14.67 19.55
C ILE A 43 -22.48 -14.34 20.09
N SER A 44 -23.06 -15.29 20.82
CA SER A 44 -24.32 -15.10 21.54
C SER A 44 -24.02 -15.13 23.03
N LEU A 45 -24.43 -14.07 23.74
CA LEU A 45 -24.33 -13.98 25.19
C LEU A 45 -25.74 -14.02 25.77
N SER A 46 -26.04 -15.01 26.62
CA SER A 46 -27.31 -15.11 27.32
C SER A 46 -27.10 -15.54 28.76
N GLU A 47 -27.65 -14.77 29.71
CA GLU A 47 -27.63 -15.14 31.13
C GLU A 47 -28.46 -16.40 31.41
N GLN A 48 -29.52 -16.65 30.63
CA GLN A 48 -30.40 -17.82 30.83
C GLN A 48 -29.98 -19.04 30.01
N ARG A 49 -29.43 -18.85 28.80
CA ARG A 49 -29.10 -19.94 27.87
C ARG A 49 -27.60 -20.25 27.79
N GLY A 50 -26.77 -19.52 28.54
CA GLY A 50 -25.32 -19.59 28.44
C GLY A 50 -24.76 -18.76 27.29
N SER A 51 -23.44 -18.76 27.15
CA SER A 51 -22.75 -18.06 26.06
C SER A 51 -22.24 -19.04 25.02
N THR A 52 -22.29 -18.67 23.75
CA THR A 52 -21.80 -19.53 22.67
C THR A 52 -21.01 -18.73 21.66
N ILE A 53 -19.85 -19.26 21.27
CA ILE A 53 -19.04 -18.78 20.16
C ILE A 53 -19.16 -19.79 19.02
N ALA A 54 -19.49 -19.31 17.83
CA ALA A 54 -19.65 -20.13 16.64
C ALA A 54 -18.83 -19.57 15.47
N VAL A 55 -18.11 -20.47 14.78
CA VAL A 55 -17.32 -20.16 13.59
C VAL A 55 -17.74 -21.13 12.48
N ALA A 56 -18.33 -20.60 11.41
CA ALA A 56 -18.60 -21.35 10.19
C ALA A 56 -17.42 -21.19 9.23
N ILE A 57 -16.97 -22.29 8.63
CA ILE A 57 -15.86 -22.32 7.68
C ILE A 57 -16.38 -22.83 6.34
N ARG A 58 -16.04 -22.15 5.25
CA ARG A 58 -16.58 -22.45 3.93
C ARG A 58 -15.61 -22.15 2.80
N ASP A 59 -15.83 -22.78 1.65
CA ASP A 59 -15.27 -22.31 0.38
C ASP A 59 -16.27 -21.36 -0.31
N ALA A 60 -16.02 -20.99 -1.57
CA ALA A 60 -16.90 -20.11 -2.33
C ALA A 60 -18.32 -20.69 -2.55
N THR A 61 -18.52 -22.00 -2.41
CA THR A 61 -19.73 -22.74 -2.76
C THR A 61 -20.40 -23.44 -1.57
N TYR A 62 -19.65 -24.13 -0.72
CA TYR A 62 -20.16 -25.03 0.33
C TYR A 62 -19.66 -24.66 1.72
N LEU A 63 -20.51 -24.89 2.74
CA LEU A 63 -20.09 -24.97 4.13
C LEU A 63 -19.19 -26.21 4.29
N LEU A 64 -17.97 -26.00 4.76
CA LEU A 64 -16.96 -27.04 4.94
C LEU A 64 -16.94 -27.58 6.36
N ASP A 65 -17.02 -26.69 7.35
CA ASP A 65 -16.89 -27.06 8.76
C ASP A 65 -17.57 -26.05 9.69
N PHE A 66 -17.80 -26.44 10.93
CA PHE A 66 -18.44 -25.63 11.96
C PHE A 66 -17.80 -25.89 13.33
N ILE A 67 -17.28 -24.83 13.94
CA ILE A 67 -16.64 -24.87 15.26
C ILE A 67 -17.55 -24.15 16.26
N GLU A 68 -17.91 -24.84 17.34
CA GLU A 68 -18.78 -24.31 18.38
C GLU A 68 -18.18 -24.51 19.77
N LYS A 69 -18.22 -23.46 20.59
CA LYS A 69 -17.88 -23.51 22.02
C LYS A 69 -19.04 -22.93 22.83
N LYS A 70 -19.64 -23.77 23.67
CA LYS A 70 -20.69 -23.41 24.62
C LYS A 70 -20.10 -23.21 26.02
N TYR A 71 -20.62 -22.21 26.70
CA TYR A 71 -20.43 -21.93 28.12
C TYR A 71 -21.80 -22.06 28.78
N GLY A 72 -21.91 -22.94 29.78
CA GLY A 72 -23.18 -23.20 30.48
C GLY A 72 -23.72 -21.95 31.21
N PRO A 73 -25.02 -21.93 31.58
CA PRO A 73 -25.61 -20.79 32.32
C PRO A 73 -24.95 -20.52 33.69
N GLU A 74 -24.39 -21.56 34.30
CA GLU A 74 -23.67 -21.50 35.58
C GLU A 74 -22.15 -21.32 35.41
N GLU A 75 -21.65 -21.36 34.17
CA GLU A 75 -20.22 -21.17 33.87
C GLU A 75 -19.88 -19.68 33.68
N HIS A 76 -18.62 -19.33 33.86
CA HIS A 76 -18.15 -17.97 33.57
C HIS A 76 -18.39 -17.63 32.10
N GLN A 77 -19.08 -16.51 31.84
CA GLN A 77 -19.19 -15.97 30.48
C GLN A 77 -17.79 -15.59 29.99
N PRO A 78 -17.42 -15.95 28.74
CA PRO A 78 -16.08 -15.66 28.25
C PRO A 78 -15.86 -14.15 28.22
N CYS A 79 -14.78 -13.70 28.83
CA CYS A 79 -14.38 -12.32 28.64
C CYS A 79 -13.92 -12.10 27.19
N SER A 80 -13.83 -10.83 26.76
CA SER A 80 -13.41 -10.49 25.39
C SER A 80 -12.07 -11.15 25.01
N ALA A 81 -11.10 -11.20 25.93
CA ALA A 81 -9.78 -11.78 25.65
C ALA A 81 -9.87 -13.29 25.40
N GLU A 82 -10.58 -14.02 26.26
CA GLU A 82 -10.78 -15.47 26.13
C GLU A 82 -11.50 -15.84 24.82
N ALA A 83 -12.53 -15.08 24.45
CA ALA A 83 -13.24 -15.29 23.21
C ALA A 83 -12.33 -15.09 21.99
N VAL A 84 -11.51 -14.03 22.00
CA VAL A 84 -10.56 -13.74 20.93
C VAL A 84 -9.49 -14.81 20.84
N ASP A 85 -8.87 -15.20 21.95
CA ASP A 85 -7.84 -16.25 21.99
C ASP A 85 -8.38 -17.59 21.48
N PHE A 86 -9.60 -17.95 21.88
CA PHE A 86 -10.28 -19.13 21.37
C PHE A 86 -10.42 -19.07 19.84
N ILE A 87 -10.99 -17.98 19.30
CA ILE A 87 -11.22 -17.83 17.85
C ILE A 87 -9.91 -17.90 17.07
N ILE A 88 -8.90 -17.13 17.49
CA ILE A 88 -7.57 -17.09 16.84
C ILE A 88 -6.93 -18.49 16.87
N SER A 89 -6.94 -19.17 18.02
CA SER A 89 -6.38 -20.51 18.16
C SER A 89 -7.10 -21.54 17.29
N GLN A 90 -8.43 -21.48 17.21
CA GLN A 90 -9.20 -22.43 16.39
C GLN A 90 -8.96 -22.22 14.90
N LEU A 91 -8.97 -20.97 14.42
CA LEU A 91 -8.70 -20.66 13.02
C LEU A 91 -7.27 -21.06 12.62
N LYS A 92 -6.28 -20.78 13.47
CA LYS A 92 -4.89 -21.21 13.26
C LYS A 92 -4.79 -22.73 13.17
N CYS A 93 -5.32 -23.45 14.16
CA CYS A 93 -5.27 -24.90 14.20
C CYS A 93 -5.98 -25.52 12.98
N TYR A 94 -7.12 -24.95 12.57
CA TYR A 94 -7.83 -25.38 11.39
C TYR A 94 -7.00 -25.21 10.11
N ALA A 95 -6.50 -23.99 9.88
CA ALA A 95 -5.69 -23.66 8.70
C ALA A 95 -4.48 -24.58 8.55
N GLU A 96 -3.72 -24.81 9.62
CA GLU A 96 -2.54 -25.68 9.63
C GLU A 96 -2.89 -27.17 9.45
N LYS A 97 -3.93 -27.65 10.15
CA LYS A 97 -4.39 -29.05 10.04
C LYS A 97 -4.87 -29.38 8.63
N HIS A 98 -5.57 -28.45 8.00
CA HIS A 98 -6.15 -28.64 6.68
C HIS A 98 -5.25 -28.19 5.53
N MET A 99 -4.13 -27.51 5.82
CA MET A 99 -3.23 -26.89 4.83
C MET A 99 -3.96 -25.90 3.91
N GLU A 100 -4.88 -25.13 4.50
CA GLU A 100 -5.73 -24.15 3.82
C GLU A 100 -5.50 -22.76 4.38
N LYS A 101 -5.70 -21.74 3.55
CA LYS A 101 -5.57 -20.33 3.94
C LYS A 101 -6.96 -19.74 4.13
N VAL A 102 -7.30 -19.37 5.37
CA VAL A 102 -8.46 -18.51 5.61
C VAL A 102 -8.08 -17.11 5.13
N VAL A 103 -8.70 -16.62 4.06
CA VAL A 103 -8.36 -15.31 3.47
C VAL A 103 -9.21 -14.20 4.09
N GLY A 104 -10.48 -14.50 4.35
CA GLY A 104 -11.44 -13.53 4.87
C GLY A 104 -12.35 -14.12 5.92
N ILE A 105 -12.75 -13.27 6.86
CA ILE A 105 -13.71 -13.64 7.90
C ILE A 105 -14.70 -12.51 8.15
N ALA A 106 -15.99 -12.81 8.12
CA ALA A 106 -17.01 -11.81 8.42
C ALA A 106 -17.63 -11.99 9.80
N MET A 107 -18.03 -10.88 10.41
CA MET A 107 -18.71 -10.86 11.70
C MET A 107 -19.72 -9.73 11.75
N HIS A 108 -20.70 -9.86 12.65
CA HIS A 108 -21.65 -8.79 12.92
C HIS A 108 -20.98 -7.63 13.70
N LYS A 109 -21.43 -6.38 13.49
CA LYS A 109 -20.97 -5.20 14.25
C LYS A 109 -20.99 -5.40 15.78
N HIS A 110 -21.98 -6.14 16.28
CA HIS A 110 -22.07 -6.49 17.70
C HIS A 110 -20.87 -7.32 18.18
N VAL A 111 -20.44 -8.32 17.40
CA VAL A 111 -19.26 -9.15 17.73
C VAL A 111 -18.00 -8.31 17.78
N ALA A 112 -17.79 -7.43 16.80
CA ALA A 112 -16.65 -6.53 16.79
C ALA A 112 -16.67 -5.54 17.97
N SER A 113 -17.84 -5.19 18.50
CA SER A 113 -17.99 -4.33 19.68
C SER A 113 -17.73 -5.10 20.97
N LEU A 114 -18.16 -6.36 21.05
CA LEU A 114 -17.87 -7.26 22.17
C LEU A 114 -16.39 -7.66 22.24
N CYS A 115 -15.73 -7.76 21.09
CA CYS A 115 -14.33 -8.17 20.98
C CYS A 115 -13.51 -7.13 20.19
N PRO A 116 -13.16 -5.98 20.78
CA PRO A 116 -12.52 -4.87 20.06
C PRO A 116 -11.16 -5.22 19.44
N SER A 117 -10.40 -6.15 20.05
CA SER A 117 -9.09 -6.57 19.55
C SER A 117 -9.15 -7.67 18.47
N LEU A 118 -10.32 -8.28 18.24
CA LEU A 118 -10.45 -9.45 17.36
C LEU A 118 -9.97 -9.16 15.93
N CYS A 119 -10.43 -8.04 15.35
CA CYS A 119 -10.13 -7.72 13.96
C CYS A 119 -8.64 -7.46 13.74
N SER A 120 -8.03 -6.66 14.63
CA SER A 120 -6.59 -6.37 14.61
C SER A 120 -5.76 -7.65 14.72
N ARG A 121 -6.10 -8.55 15.67
CA ARG A 121 -5.39 -9.82 15.84
C ARG A 121 -5.58 -10.79 14.68
N LEU A 122 -6.78 -10.88 14.09
CA LEU A 122 -7.02 -11.68 12.88
C LEU A 122 -6.08 -11.27 11.75
N TRP A 123 -5.88 -9.97 11.57
CA TRP A 123 -5.03 -9.42 10.52
C TRP A 123 -3.54 -9.55 10.83
N ALA A 124 -3.12 -9.13 12.02
CA ALA A 124 -1.72 -9.13 12.44
C ALA A 124 -1.17 -10.54 12.67
N GLU A 125 -1.92 -11.42 13.34
CA GLU A 125 -1.43 -12.75 13.71
C GLU A 125 -1.73 -13.81 12.67
N LEU A 126 -2.86 -13.74 11.98
CA LEU A 126 -3.30 -14.80 11.07
C LEU A 126 -3.36 -14.39 9.60
N ASP A 127 -3.14 -13.10 9.31
CA ASP A 127 -3.25 -12.55 7.96
C ASP A 127 -4.62 -12.89 7.34
N ILE A 128 -5.67 -12.72 8.15
CA ILE A 128 -7.08 -12.90 7.75
C ILE A 128 -7.72 -11.52 7.68
N ILE A 129 -8.38 -11.20 6.56
CA ILE A 129 -9.07 -9.92 6.37
C ILE A 129 -10.41 -9.94 7.13
N PRO A 130 -10.60 -9.13 8.19
CA PRO A 130 -11.83 -9.09 8.97
C PRO A 130 -12.86 -8.13 8.36
N LEU A 131 -14.07 -8.61 8.13
CA LEU A 131 -15.22 -7.87 7.62
C LEU A 131 -16.27 -7.68 8.71
N VAL A 132 -16.51 -6.43 9.10
CA VAL A 132 -17.50 -6.07 10.11
C VAL A 132 -18.76 -5.54 9.43
N LEU A 133 -19.78 -6.38 9.37
CA LEU A 133 -21.00 -6.13 8.58
C LEU A 133 -22.20 -5.78 9.47
N PRO A 134 -23.13 -4.94 8.98
CA PRO A 134 -24.43 -4.78 9.61
C PRO A 134 -25.27 -6.08 9.50
N GLY A 135 -26.17 -6.30 10.46
CA GLY A 135 -27.05 -7.47 10.50
C GLY A 135 -28.01 -7.52 9.30
N LEU A 136 -28.44 -6.35 8.84
CA LEU A 136 -29.20 -6.17 7.61
C LEU A 136 -28.32 -6.44 6.38
N SER A 137 -28.84 -7.17 5.40
CA SER A 137 -28.18 -7.41 4.13
C SER A 137 -27.84 -6.09 3.43
N LEU A 138 -26.60 -5.91 2.95
CA LEU A 138 -26.22 -4.80 2.07
C LEU A 138 -27.11 -4.71 0.81
N LEU A 139 -27.70 -5.84 0.37
CA LEU A 139 -28.69 -5.87 -0.71
C LEU A 139 -30.07 -5.30 -0.32
N GLY A 140 -30.34 -5.01 0.95
CA GLY A 140 -31.57 -4.33 1.35
C GLY A 140 -31.75 -2.96 0.70
N ARG A 141 -30.66 -2.34 0.23
CA ARG A 141 -30.71 -1.09 -0.56
C ARG A 141 -31.03 -1.30 -2.05
N PHE A 142 -30.76 -2.48 -2.60
CA PHE A 142 -31.04 -2.83 -4.01
C PHE A 142 -32.31 -3.67 -4.19
N ALA A 143 -32.84 -4.24 -3.11
CA ALA A 143 -34.15 -4.88 -3.07
C ALA A 143 -35.25 -3.80 -2.99
N SER A 144 -35.36 -2.96 -4.02
CA SER A 144 -36.51 -2.06 -4.24
C SER A 144 -37.75 -2.81 -4.74
N ASN A 145 -37.74 -4.15 -4.74
CA ASN A 145 -38.92 -4.96 -4.97
C ASN A 145 -39.35 -5.58 -3.64
N GLY A 146 -40.34 -4.96 -2.99
CA GLY A 146 -40.88 -5.30 -1.67
C GLY A 146 -41.45 -6.72 -1.52
N ARG A 147 -40.60 -7.75 -1.54
CA ARG A 147 -40.94 -9.10 -1.09
C ARG A 147 -39.78 -9.70 -0.30
N GLY A 148 -39.94 -9.66 1.02
CA GLY A 148 -39.08 -10.34 1.98
C GLY A 148 -38.65 -9.42 3.12
N GLN A 149 -39.51 -9.26 4.14
CA GLN A 149 -39.01 -8.89 5.46
C GLN A 149 -38.04 -10.02 5.88
N SER A 150 -36.72 -9.80 5.79
CA SER A 150 -35.76 -10.71 6.43
C SER A 150 -36.17 -10.85 7.88
N ARG A 151 -36.31 -12.08 8.38
CA ARG A 151 -36.49 -12.31 9.82
C ARG A 151 -35.41 -11.51 10.59
N PRO A 152 -35.75 -10.91 11.75
CA PRO A 152 -34.79 -10.24 12.61
C PRO A 152 -33.55 -11.11 12.85
N TRP A 153 -32.37 -10.49 12.90
CA TRP A 153 -31.08 -11.18 13.06
C TRP A 153 -31.10 -12.09 14.30
N GLU A 154 -31.81 -11.67 15.35
CA GLU A 154 -31.95 -12.35 16.63
C GLU A 154 -32.82 -13.62 16.58
N MET A 155 -33.60 -13.83 15.50
CA MET A 155 -34.45 -15.03 15.34
C MET A 155 -33.72 -16.21 14.71
N LYS A 156 -32.49 -16.01 14.22
CA LYS A 156 -31.68 -17.07 13.61
C LYS A 156 -30.91 -17.84 14.66
N ASP A 157 -30.81 -19.16 14.50
CA ASP A 157 -29.92 -19.98 15.30
C ASP A 157 -28.45 -19.61 15.04
N ILE A 158 -27.59 -19.92 16.02
CA ILE A 158 -26.21 -19.40 16.04
C ILE A 158 -25.36 -19.92 14.87
N ASP A 159 -25.63 -21.13 14.42
CA ASP A 159 -25.04 -21.75 13.24
C ASP A 159 -25.48 -21.04 11.95
N GLU A 160 -26.78 -20.75 11.80
CA GLU A 160 -27.32 -19.99 10.68
C GLU A 160 -26.76 -18.57 10.62
N GLN A 161 -26.55 -17.93 11.78
CA GLN A 161 -25.91 -16.62 11.89
C GLN A 161 -24.45 -16.67 11.42
N ALA A 162 -23.64 -17.58 11.95
CA ALA A 162 -22.23 -17.74 11.58
C ALA A 162 -22.08 -18.01 10.08
N GLU A 163 -22.85 -18.95 9.55
CA GLU A 163 -22.80 -19.31 8.14
C GLU A 163 -23.35 -18.17 7.26
N SER A 164 -24.39 -17.44 7.71
CA SER A 164 -24.84 -16.23 7.01
C SER A 164 -23.74 -15.16 6.93
N MET A 165 -22.89 -15.02 7.95
CA MET A 165 -21.73 -14.12 7.88
C MET A 165 -20.70 -14.65 6.89
N ALA A 166 -20.37 -15.94 6.95
CA ALA A 166 -19.42 -16.55 6.03
C ALA A 166 -19.86 -16.38 4.56
N ARG A 167 -21.16 -16.50 4.25
CA ARG A 167 -21.67 -16.18 2.90
C ARG A 167 -21.56 -14.72 2.51
N LYS A 168 -21.81 -13.81 3.44
CA LYS A 168 -21.62 -12.38 3.17
C LYS A 168 -20.13 -12.06 2.96
N CYS A 169 -19.22 -12.74 3.66
CA CYS A 169 -17.77 -12.62 3.49
C CYS A 169 -17.37 -12.85 2.04
N VAL A 170 -17.65 -14.04 1.49
CA VAL A 170 -17.26 -14.45 0.12
C VAL A 170 -17.68 -13.42 -0.93
N ARG A 171 -18.86 -12.80 -0.75
CA ARG A 171 -19.43 -11.86 -1.73
C ARG A 171 -18.68 -10.53 -1.87
N LEU A 172 -17.78 -10.23 -0.95
CA LEU A 172 -16.97 -9.01 -0.97
C LEU A 172 -15.55 -9.25 -1.53
N PHE A 173 -15.24 -10.49 -1.92
CA PHE A 173 -13.96 -10.84 -2.55
C PHE A 173 -14.11 -11.04 -4.06
N GLY A 174 -13.12 -10.58 -4.80
CA GLY A 174 -12.99 -10.81 -6.23
C GLY A 174 -12.29 -12.14 -6.58
N PRO A 175 -12.09 -12.43 -7.88
CA PRO A 175 -11.48 -13.67 -8.36
C PRO A 175 -10.07 -13.95 -7.81
N GLU A 176 -9.31 -12.91 -7.47
CA GLU A 176 -7.96 -13.01 -6.91
C GLU A 176 -7.96 -13.17 -5.37
N ASN A 177 -9.12 -13.39 -4.75
CA ASN A 177 -9.31 -13.39 -3.29
C ASN A 177 -8.85 -12.07 -2.62
N CYS A 178 -8.96 -10.95 -3.32
CA CYS A 178 -8.81 -9.60 -2.77
C CYS A 178 -10.18 -8.95 -2.56
N PRO A 179 -10.37 -8.12 -1.51
CA PRO A 179 -11.58 -7.32 -1.35
C PRO A 179 -11.87 -6.47 -2.58
N LEU A 180 -13.15 -6.37 -2.95
CA LEU A 180 -13.57 -5.58 -4.10
C LEU A 180 -13.40 -4.08 -3.81
N LEU A 181 -12.60 -3.41 -4.65
CA LEU A 181 -12.53 -1.96 -4.67
C LEU A 181 -13.85 -1.37 -5.19
N GLN A 182 -14.41 -0.42 -4.45
CA GLN A 182 -15.67 0.24 -4.81
C GLN A 182 -15.48 1.75 -4.93
N VAL A 183 -16.07 2.30 -5.97
CA VAL A 183 -16.23 3.74 -6.15
C VAL A 183 -17.72 4.03 -6.08
N GLY A 184 -18.10 4.72 -5.01
CA GLY A 184 -19.47 5.06 -4.70
C GLY A 184 -20.01 6.19 -5.59
N ASN A 185 -21.19 6.69 -5.20
CA ASN A 185 -21.78 7.83 -5.88
C ASN A 185 -20.88 9.07 -5.79
N MET A 186 -20.96 9.96 -6.77
CA MET A 186 -20.10 11.14 -6.89
C MET A 186 -18.59 10.86 -7.02
N GLY A 187 -18.21 9.60 -7.26
CA GLY A 187 -16.81 9.23 -7.40
C GLY A 187 -16.05 9.09 -6.07
N ILE A 188 -16.75 9.01 -4.94
CA ILE A 188 -16.09 8.76 -3.64
C ILE A 188 -15.47 7.36 -3.63
N VAL A 189 -14.23 7.24 -3.16
CA VAL A 189 -13.59 5.93 -2.99
C VAL A 189 -14.05 5.33 -1.67
N GLU A 190 -14.70 4.18 -1.75
CA GLU A 190 -15.19 3.42 -0.58
C GLU A 190 -14.04 2.54 -0.06
N VAL A 191 -13.03 3.19 0.54
CA VAL A 191 -11.84 2.55 1.12
C VAL A 191 -12.25 1.39 2.02
N ASP A 192 -11.57 0.25 1.91
CA ASP A 192 -11.81 -0.93 2.73
C ASP A 192 -13.28 -1.43 2.66
N THR A 193 -13.89 -1.30 1.47
CA THR A 193 -15.32 -1.57 1.23
C THR A 193 -16.19 -0.71 2.17
N ASP A 194 -16.04 0.61 2.11
CA ASP A 194 -16.73 1.56 3.00
C ASP A 194 -16.47 1.27 4.49
N PHE A 195 -15.19 1.05 4.83
CA PHE A 195 -14.71 0.75 6.18
C PHE A 195 -15.35 -0.48 6.84
N HIS A 196 -15.92 -1.39 6.04
CA HIS A 196 -16.38 -2.69 6.53
C HIS A 196 -15.19 -3.61 6.80
N VAL A 197 -14.11 -3.53 6.01
CA VAL A 197 -12.84 -4.17 6.37
C VAL A 197 -12.20 -3.37 7.51
N ARG A 198 -11.86 -4.04 8.62
CA ARG A 198 -11.26 -3.40 9.81
C ARG A 198 -9.91 -4.02 10.18
N LEU A 199 -8.86 -3.68 9.44
CA LEU A 199 -7.55 -4.29 9.63
C LEU A 199 -6.90 -3.97 10.97
N THR A 200 -7.10 -2.74 11.46
CA THR A 200 -6.34 -2.18 12.58
C THR A 200 -7.22 -1.31 13.48
N ASN A 201 -6.69 -0.93 14.64
CA ASN A 201 -7.26 0.05 15.57
C ASN A 201 -6.23 1.16 15.88
N LEU A 202 -6.64 2.16 16.69
CA LEU A 202 -5.76 3.30 17.03
C LEU A 202 -4.48 2.91 17.78
N SER A 203 -4.53 1.94 18.69
CA SER A 203 -3.33 1.51 19.43
C SER A 203 -2.36 0.72 18.55
N ASP A 204 -2.82 0.16 17.43
CA ASP A 204 -1.93 -0.39 16.41
C ASP A 204 -1.12 0.73 15.76
N PHE A 205 -1.79 1.81 15.31
CA PHE A 205 -1.12 2.97 14.70
C PHE A 205 -0.20 3.71 15.67
N GLU A 206 -0.57 3.85 16.94
CA GLU A 206 0.30 4.45 17.96
C GLU A 206 1.66 3.74 18.06
N ARG A 207 1.66 2.40 17.91
CA ARG A 207 2.89 1.59 17.95
C ARG A 207 3.76 1.70 16.70
N THR A 208 3.27 2.35 15.64
CA THR A 208 4.00 2.51 14.36
C THR A 208 4.97 3.69 14.34
N VAL A 209 4.89 4.59 15.32
CA VAL A 209 5.65 5.84 15.36
C VAL A 209 6.13 6.17 16.76
N SER A 210 7.02 7.15 16.86
CA SER A 210 7.42 7.72 18.15
C SER A 210 6.26 8.40 18.88
N ALA A 211 6.36 8.46 20.21
CA ALA A 211 5.40 9.18 21.05
C ALA A 211 5.29 10.68 20.70
N ALA A 212 6.38 11.29 20.22
CA ALA A 212 6.39 12.68 19.79
C ALA A 212 5.51 12.89 18.54
N THR A 213 5.70 12.04 17.50
CA THR A 213 4.86 12.07 16.29
C THR A 213 3.40 11.80 16.62
N TRP A 214 3.12 10.81 17.47
CA TRP A 214 1.75 10.49 17.88
C TRP A 214 1.08 11.68 18.58
N LYS A 215 1.78 12.32 19.53
CA LYS A 215 1.26 13.49 20.26
C LYS A 215 1.00 14.67 19.33
N ALA A 216 1.93 14.98 18.43
CA ALA A 216 1.77 16.05 17.44
C ALA A 216 0.61 15.76 16.47
N CYS A 217 0.44 14.52 16.03
CA CYS A 217 -0.67 14.12 15.16
C CYS A 217 -2.02 14.31 15.86
N ASN A 218 -2.14 13.86 17.11
CA ASN A 218 -3.37 14.02 17.89
C ASN A 218 -3.70 15.49 18.18
N TYR A 219 -2.69 16.35 18.40
CA TYR A 219 -2.90 17.78 18.59
C TYR A 219 -3.73 18.41 17.45
N PHE A 220 -3.33 18.19 16.19
CA PHE A 220 -4.08 18.71 15.04
C PHE A 220 -5.37 17.92 14.79
N ALA A 221 -5.39 16.62 15.05
CA ALA A 221 -6.60 15.82 14.87
C ALA A 221 -7.74 16.30 15.78
N GLU A 222 -7.45 16.59 17.05
CA GLU A 222 -8.45 17.12 17.99
C GLU A 222 -8.96 18.49 17.58
N ASP A 223 -8.08 19.39 17.13
CA ASP A 223 -8.46 20.70 16.59
C ASP A 223 -9.45 20.58 15.41
N LEU A 224 -9.11 19.77 14.40
CA LEU A 224 -9.97 19.58 13.24
C LEU A 224 -11.32 18.96 13.60
N LYS A 225 -11.34 18.01 14.54
CA LYS A 225 -12.59 17.39 15.02
C LYS A 225 -13.47 18.38 15.76
N GLN A 226 -12.90 19.20 16.63
CA GLN A 226 -13.65 20.22 17.38
C GLN A 226 -14.28 21.25 16.45
N ARG A 227 -13.58 21.62 15.37
CA ARG A 227 -14.07 22.58 14.37
C ARG A 227 -14.89 21.94 13.24
N GLY A 228 -14.97 20.61 13.19
CA GLY A 228 -15.72 19.87 12.17
C GLY A 228 -15.17 20.04 10.76
N VAL A 229 -13.85 20.18 10.61
CA VAL A 229 -13.19 20.46 9.33
C VAL A 229 -13.21 19.25 8.40
N LYS A 230 -13.58 19.49 7.14
CA LYS A 230 -13.70 18.49 6.07
C LYS A 230 -12.61 18.66 5.02
N ILE A 231 -11.89 17.59 4.73
CA ILE A 231 -10.83 17.56 3.72
C ILE A 231 -11.25 16.66 2.55
N ALA A 232 -11.14 17.17 1.32
CA ALA A 232 -11.40 16.39 0.11
C ALA A 232 -10.15 16.24 -0.76
N PHE A 233 -9.69 14.99 -0.91
CA PHE A 233 -8.64 14.61 -1.85
C PHE A 233 -9.22 14.27 -3.22
N PHE A 234 -8.55 14.68 -4.28
CA PHE A 234 -8.87 14.35 -5.66
C PHE A 234 -7.66 13.73 -6.35
N SER A 235 -7.81 12.51 -6.88
CA SER A 235 -6.78 11.85 -7.69
C SER A 235 -7.40 11.18 -8.92
N ALA A 236 -6.57 10.69 -9.85
CA ALA A 236 -7.04 10.15 -11.12
C ALA A 236 -7.61 8.72 -11.05
N THR A 237 -7.11 7.89 -10.12
CA THR A 237 -7.46 6.46 -10.03
C THR A 237 -7.62 6.01 -8.57
N PRO A 238 -8.60 5.15 -8.24
CA PRO A 238 -8.79 4.60 -6.90
C PRO A 238 -7.87 3.40 -6.58
N GLN A 239 -7.14 2.89 -7.59
CA GLN A 239 -6.27 1.72 -7.47
C GLN A 239 -4.99 1.87 -8.30
N GLY A 240 -3.93 1.22 -7.84
CA GLY A 240 -2.66 1.14 -8.55
C GLY A 240 -1.81 2.39 -8.40
N GLY A 241 -0.49 2.20 -8.48
CA GLY A 241 0.50 3.25 -8.24
C GLY A 241 0.64 3.64 -6.76
N GLY A 242 1.68 4.41 -6.44
CA GLY A 242 1.99 4.81 -5.07
C GLY A 242 0.94 5.71 -4.42
N VAL A 243 0.30 6.59 -5.20
CA VAL A 243 -0.71 7.53 -4.67
C VAL A 243 -1.93 6.81 -4.10
N ALA A 244 -2.48 5.83 -4.82
CA ALA A 244 -3.65 5.10 -4.34
C ALA A 244 -3.34 4.33 -3.05
N LEU A 245 -2.18 3.67 -2.98
CA LEU A 245 -1.73 2.95 -1.77
C LEU A 245 -1.67 3.87 -0.55
N MET A 246 -1.03 5.03 -0.69
CA MET A 246 -0.96 6.05 0.37
C MET A 246 -2.34 6.54 0.80
N ARG A 247 -3.27 6.74 -0.14
CA ARG A 247 -4.62 7.26 0.16
C ARG A 247 -5.48 6.23 0.90
N HIS A 248 -5.42 4.96 0.52
CA HIS A 248 -6.10 3.88 1.25
C HIS A 248 -5.65 3.85 2.72
N ALA A 249 -4.34 3.89 2.97
CA ALA A 249 -3.79 3.90 4.32
C ALA A 249 -4.18 5.15 5.12
N LEU A 250 -4.03 6.35 4.52
CA LEU A 250 -4.39 7.62 5.16
C LEU A 250 -5.86 7.65 5.58
N LEU A 251 -6.78 7.19 4.72
CA LEU A 251 -8.21 7.21 5.01
C LEU A 251 -8.62 6.16 6.04
N ARG A 252 -7.97 4.99 6.05
CA ARG A 252 -8.14 3.99 7.11
C ARG A 252 -7.74 4.56 8.47
N PHE A 253 -6.60 5.24 8.53
CA PHE A 253 -6.16 5.90 9.75
C PHE A 253 -7.09 7.06 10.14
N SER A 254 -7.45 7.93 9.19
CA SER A 254 -8.40 9.03 9.42
C SER A 254 -9.75 8.55 9.96
N HIS A 255 -10.28 7.45 9.42
CA HIS A 255 -11.52 6.85 9.90
C HIS A 255 -11.40 6.39 11.36
N SER A 256 -10.28 5.78 11.71
CA SER A 256 -10.00 5.35 13.08
C SER A 256 -9.81 6.54 14.04
N LEU A 257 -9.21 7.62 13.55
CA LEU A 257 -8.92 8.87 14.29
C LEU A 257 -10.16 9.76 14.49
N GLY A 258 -11.17 9.58 13.63
CA GLY A 258 -12.43 10.32 13.66
C GLY A 258 -12.40 11.65 12.88
N THR A 259 -11.41 11.86 12.01
CA THR A 259 -11.31 13.07 11.15
C THR A 259 -12.11 12.89 9.84
N ASP A 260 -12.76 13.96 9.34
CA ASP A 260 -13.57 13.92 8.10
C ASP A 260 -12.69 14.17 6.87
N ILE A 261 -11.97 13.11 6.46
CA ILE A 261 -11.20 13.09 5.23
C ILE A 261 -11.87 12.17 4.22
N LYS A 262 -12.14 12.69 3.02
CA LYS A 262 -12.74 11.96 1.91
C LYS A 262 -11.86 12.03 0.68
N TRP A 263 -11.99 11.03 -0.19
CA TRP A 263 -11.24 10.92 -1.43
C TRP A 263 -12.17 10.64 -2.59
N TYR A 264 -11.98 11.40 -3.66
CA TYR A 264 -12.79 11.38 -4.86
C TYR A 264 -11.91 11.11 -6.08
N VAL A 265 -12.43 10.27 -6.97
CA VAL A 265 -11.84 9.97 -8.27
C VAL A 265 -12.85 10.26 -9.39
N PRO A 266 -12.39 10.72 -10.56
CA PRO A 266 -13.25 10.95 -11.70
C PRO A 266 -13.76 9.63 -12.29
N ARG A 267 -14.84 9.69 -13.07
CA ARG A 267 -15.25 8.57 -13.91
C ARG A 267 -14.16 8.27 -14.95
N PRO A 268 -13.75 6.99 -15.11
CA PRO A 268 -12.71 6.63 -16.05
C PRO A 268 -13.12 6.94 -17.49
N ARG A 269 -12.20 7.52 -18.26
CA ARG A 269 -12.38 7.79 -19.69
C ARG A 269 -11.11 7.36 -20.45
N PRO A 270 -11.11 6.21 -21.15
CA PRO A 270 -9.90 5.63 -21.73
C PRO A 270 -9.07 6.59 -22.60
N GLY A 271 -9.71 7.43 -23.41
CA GLY A 271 -9.02 8.42 -24.23
C GLY A 271 -8.25 9.48 -23.42
N VAL A 272 -8.70 9.78 -22.20
CA VAL A 272 -8.04 10.73 -21.30
C VAL A 272 -6.80 10.13 -20.65
N PHE A 273 -6.83 8.85 -20.27
CA PHE A 273 -5.70 8.22 -19.58
C PHE A 273 -4.42 8.19 -20.43
N ARG A 274 -4.56 8.03 -21.76
CA ARG A 274 -3.44 8.15 -22.70
C ARG A 274 -2.82 9.55 -22.66
N VAL A 275 -3.66 10.59 -22.61
CA VAL A 275 -3.20 11.98 -22.55
C VAL A 275 -2.53 12.29 -21.21
N THR A 276 -3.10 11.82 -20.09
CA THR A 276 -2.51 12.04 -18.77
C THR A 276 -1.16 11.34 -18.63
N LYS A 277 -1.03 10.11 -19.16
CA LYS A 277 0.24 9.36 -19.15
C LYS A 277 1.30 10.03 -20.03
N ARG A 278 0.94 10.47 -21.23
CA ARG A 278 1.87 11.24 -22.08
C ARG A 278 2.34 12.52 -21.40
N LYS A 279 1.42 13.30 -20.79
CA LYS A 279 1.79 14.50 -20.02
C LYS A 279 2.75 14.16 -18.88
N HIS A 280 2.48 13.10 -18.14
CA HIS A 280 3.35 12.61 -17.07
C HIS A 280 4.75 12.27 -17.59
N ASN A 281 4.83 11.51 -18.68
CA ASN A 281 6.09 11.09 -19.29
C ASN A 281 6.89 12.30 -19.86
N ILE A 282 6.21 13.26 -20.47
CA ILE A 282 6.83 14.52 -20.94
C ILE A 282 7.46 15.25 -19.76
N LEU A 283 6.71 15.52 -18.69
CA LEU A 283 7.19 16.27 -17.52
C LEU A 283 8.39 15.61 -16.82
N GLN A 284 8.50 14.28 -16.87
CA GLN A 284 9.64 13.53 -16.34
C GLN A 284 10.84 13.43 -17.31
N GLY A 285 10.69 13.86 -18.56
CA GLY A 285 11.75 13.79 -19.58
C GLY A 285 12.04 12.37 -20.07
N ILE A 286 11.05 11.47 -20.05
CA ILE A 286 11.18 10.08 -20.52
C ILE A 286 10.59 9.87 -21.93
N THR A 287 10.02 10.91 -22.54
CA THR A 287 9.56 10.89 -23.94
C THR A 287 10.61 11.43 -24.90
N PRO A 288 10.54 11.08 -26.19
CA PRO A 288 11.33 11.74 -27.23
C PRO A 288 11.14 13.27 -27.23
N PRO A 289 12.19 14.05 -27.56
CA PRO A 289 12.15 15.52 -27.53
C PRO A 289 11.15 16.18 -28.46
N GLU A 290 10.56 15.46 -29.41
CA GLU A 290 9.54 15.89 -30.37
C GLU A 290 8.10 15.63 -29.89
N GLU A 291 7.90 14.78 -28.89
CA GLU A 291 6.56 14.48 -28.38
C GLU A 291 5.99 15.71 -27.67
N ARG A 292 4.78 16.15 -28.06
CA ARG A 292 4.10 17.33 -27.53
C ARG A 292 2.67 17.02 -27.12
N LEU A 293 2.14 17.83 -26.20
CA LEU A 293 0.70 17.89 -25.93
C LEU A 293 0.05 18.80 -26.98
N THR A 294 -1.03 18.32 -27.59
CA THR A 294 -1.80 19.10 -28.56
C THR A 294 -2.85 19.97 -27.87
N THR A 295 -3.41 20.92 -28.61
CA THR A 295 -4.57 21.70 -28.13
C THR A 295 -5.78 20.80 -27.85
N ASP A 296 -6.00 19.76 -28.67
CA ASP A 296 -7.09 18.82 -28.49
C ASP A 296 -6.93 17.99 -27.21
N ASP A 297 -5.69 17.63 -26.85
CA ASP A 297 -5.38 16.97 -25.58
C ASP A 297 -5.77 17.84 -24.39
N SER A 298 -5.45 19.12 -24.47
CA SER A 298 -5.77 20.11 -23.45
C SER A 298 -7.29 20.30 -23.30
N ASN A 299 -8.00 20.39 -24.43
CA ASN A 299 -9.47 20.50 -24.46
C ASN A 299 -10.13 19.23 -23.93
N LEU A 300 -9.61 18.05 -24.26
CA LEU A 300 -10.12 16.77 -23.77
C LEU A 300 -9.98 16.65 -22.25
N LEU A 301 -8.84 17.05 -21.69
CA LEU A 301 -8.61 17.08 -20.25
C LEU A 301 -9.55 18.05 -19.54
N ALA A 302 -9.70 19.28 -20.08
CA ALA A 302 -10.60 20.29 -19.52
C ALA A 302 -12.05 19.80 -19.52
N ALA A 303 -12.54 19.29 -20.66
CA ALA A 303 -13.89 18.77 -20.80
C ALA A 303 -14.17 17.60 -19.84
N TRP A 304 -13.19 16.71 -19.65
CA TRP A 304 -13.33 15.60 -18.70
C TRP A 304 -13.44 16.07 -17.25
N ILE A 305 -12.65 17.06 -16.84
CA ILE A 305 -12.75 17.64 -15.49
C ILE A 305 -14.09 18.34 -15.31
N GLU A 306 -14.49 19.19 -16.28
CA GLU A 306 -15.77 19.92 -16.24
C GLU A 306 -16.98 18.99 -16.17
N ASP A 307 -16.98 17.91 -16.95
CA ASP A 307 -18.03 16.88 -16.91
C ASP A 307 -18.14 16.24 -15.51
N ASN A 308 -17.01 15.90 -14.88
CA ASN A 308 -17.01 15.32 -13.54
C ASN A 308 -17.49 16.32 -12.48
N VAL A 309 -17.04 17.57 -12.56
CA VAL A 309 -17.51 18.63 -11.66
C VAL A 309 -19.02 18.76 -11.75
N LYS A 310 -19.54 18.99 -12.96
CA LYS A 310 -20.96 19.27 -13.19
C LYS A 310 -21.88 18.12 -12.78
N ARG A 311 -21.47 16.88 -13.06
CA ARG A 311 -22.31 15.70 -12.84
C ARG A 311 -22.22 15.14 -11.42
N TYR A 312 -21.10 15.35 -10.73
CA TYR A 312 -20.78 14.59 -9.52
C TYR A 312 -20.30 15.45 -8.36
N TRP A 313 -19.47 16.46 -8.59
CA TRP A 313 -18.78 17.11 -7.47
C TRP A 313 -19.39 18.44 -7.02
N SER A 314 -20.10 19.15 -7.90
CA SER A 314 -20.79 20.42 -7.57
C SER A 314 -22.30 20.27 -7.32
N VAL A 315 -22.82 19.04 -7.32
CA VAL A 315 -24.23 18.71 -7.02
C VAL A 315 -24.51 18.84 -5.51
N PRO A 316 -25.78 18.89 -5.06
CA PRO A 316 -26.11 18.90 -3.64
C PRO A 316 -25.45 17.73 -2.89
N GLY A 317 -24.75 18.02 -1.80
CA GLY A 317 -23.95 17.05 -1.03
C GLY A 317 -22.58 16.70 -1.64
N GLY A 318 -22.22 17.30 -2.77
CA GLY A 318 -20.92 17.11 -3.42
C GLY A 318 -19.77 17.89 -2.74
N PRO A 319 -18.52 17.42 -2.88
CA PRO A 319 -17.36 17.99 -2.18
C PRO A 319 -17.01 19.42 -2.61
N LEU A 320 -17.39 19.85 -3.83
CA LEU A 320 -17.01 21.17 -4.35
C LEU A 320 -18.01 22.27 -4.00
N ARG A 321 -19.17 21.95 -3.39
CA ARG A 321 -20.08 22.96 -2.83
C ARG A 321 -19.33 23.90 -1.87
N ALA A 322 -19.89 25.07 -1.62
CA ALA A 322 -19.31 25.97 -0.63
C ALA A 322 -19.28 25.26 0.75
N PRO A 323 -18.27 25.50 1.60
CA PRO A 323 -18.22 24.92 2.94
C PRO A 323 -19.51 25.13 3.76
N ALA A 324 -20.10 26.33 3.66
CA ALA A 324 -21.38 26.69 4.28
C ALA A 324 -22.58 25.85 3.81
N GLU A 325 -22.47 25.20 2.65
CA GLU A 325 -23.50 24.30 2.09
C GLU A 325 -23.16 22.82 2.32
N GLY A 326 -22.15 22.54 3.14
CA GLY A 326 -21.71 21.20 3.49
C GLY A 326 -20.59 20.62 2.60
N GLY A 327 -20.04 21.39 1.67
CA GLY A 327 -18.85 21.01 0.90
C GLY A 327 -17.58 20.94 1.76
N ALA A 328 -16.46 20.56 1.15
CA ALA A 328 -15.19 20.45 1.87
C ALA A 328 -14.57 21.83 2.16
N ASP A 329 -13.98 21.96 3.35
CA ASP A 329 -13.27 23.16 3.82
C ASP A 329 -11.89 23.28 3.20
N VAL A 330 -11.21 22.17 2.93
CA VAL A 330 -9.90 22.14 2.28
C VAL A 330 -9.93 21.13 1.13
N LEU A 331 -9.41 21.53 -0.03
CA LEU A 331 -9.24 20.63 -1.17
C LEU A 331 -7.76 20.27 -1.37
N VAL A 332 -7.50 19.02 -1.71
CA VAL A 332 -6.19 18.57 -2.16
C VAL A 332 -6.31 17.96 -3.55
N VAL A 333 -5.54 18.46 -4.51
CA VAL A 333 -5.49 17.94 -5.88
C VAL A 333 -4.16 17.24 -6.08
N ASP A 334 -4.21 15.92 -6.24
CA ASP A 334 -3.05 15.07 -6.49
C ASP A 334 -2.69 15.06 -7.99
N ASP A 335 -1.40 15.23 -8.25
CA ASP A 335 -0.70 15.00 -9.50
C ASP A 335 -1.15 15.83 -10.72
N PRO A 336 -0.39 15.79 -11.83
CA PRO A 336 -0.67 16.59 -13.02
C PRO A 336 -1.98 16.27 -13.75
N GLN A 337 -2.74 15.24 -13.42
CA GLN A 337 -3.88 14.79 -14.24
C GLN A 337 -5.05 15.79 -14.19
N MET A 338 -5.36 16.36 -13.02
CA MET A 338 -6.54 17.22 -12.82
C MET A 338 -6.29 18.65 -12.30
N PRO A 339 -5.20 19.35 -12.65
CA PRO A 339 -4.95 20.72 -12.16
C PRO A 339 -6.02 21.71 -12.60
N GLY A 340 -6.76 21.42 -13.69
CA GLY A 340 -7.90 22.22 -14.15
C GLY A 340 -9.07 22.29 -13.14
N LEU A 341 -9.09 21.42 -12.12
CA LEU A 341 -10.08 21.46 -11.04
C LEU A 341 -9.90 22.70 -10.14
N ILE A 342 -8.66 23.15 -9.93
CA ILE A 342 -8.30 24.26 -9.04
C ILE A 342 -9.05 25.56 -9.39
N PRO A 343 -8.97 26.09 -10.63
CA PRO A 343 -9.70 27.31 -10.99
C PRO A 343 -11.23 27.16 -10.89
N ILE A 344 -11.76 25.97 -11.17
CA ILE A 344 -13.21 25.72 -11.04
C ILE A 344 -13.62 25.77 -9.58
N ALA A 345 -12.84 25.16 -8.69
CA ALA A 345 -13.08 25.15 -7.26
C ALA A 345 -12.96 26.54 -6.63
N LYS A 346 -11.97 27.36 -7.04
CA LYS A 346 -11.85 28.77 -6.61
C LYS A 346 -13.01 29.63 -7.11
N LYS A 347 -13.56 29.37 -8.31
CA LYS A 347 -14.78 30.08 -8.77
C LYS A 347 -16.00 29.79 -7.91
N ILE A 348 -16.13 28.56 -7.40
CA ILE A 348 -17.26 28.15 -6.56
C ILE A 348 -17.11 28.70 -5.13
N ALA A 349 -15.90 28.66 -4.57
CA ALA A 349 -15.58 29.17 -3.25
C ALA A 349 -14.19 29.84 -3.27
N PRO A 350 -14.10 31.16 -3.47
CA PRO A 350 -12.83 31.88 -3.66
C PRO A 350 -11.86 31.74 -2.50
N ASP A 351 -12.38 31.81 -1.27
CA ASP A 351 -11.58 31.80 -0.05
C ASP A 351 -11.25 30.37 0.43
N ARG A 352 -11.71 29.33 -0.28
CA ARG A 352 -11.44 27.95 0.11
C ARG A 352 -9.96 27.62 -0.16
N PRO A 353 -9.23 27.11 0.84
CA PRO A 353 -7.88 26.59 0.67
C PRO A 353 -7.82 25.39 -0.30
N ILE A 354 -6.88 25.44 -1.23
CA ILE A 354 -6.58 24.40 -2.20
C ILE A 354 -5.09 24.11 -2.19
N ILE A 355 -4.74 22.86 -1.96
CA ILE A 355 -3.36 22.37 -1.96
C ILE A 355 -3.15 21.53 -3.22
N PHE A 356 -2.12 21.85 -4.00
CA PHE A 356 -1.67 20.99 -5.09
C PHE A 356 -0.53 20.09 -4.59
N ARG A 357 -0.66 18.77 -4.80
CA ARG A 357 0.37 17.79 -4.41
C ARG A 357 0.97 17.14 -5.66
N SER A 358 2.27 17.34 -5.89
CA SER A 358 3.03 16.64 -6.92
C SER A 358 3.75 15.42 -6.35
N HIS A 359 3.50 14.23 -6.90
CA HIS A 359 4.23 12.99 -6.57
C HIS A 359 5.25 12.60 -7.65
N ILE A 360 5.44 13.43 -8.68
CA ILE A 360 6.35 13.12 -9.80
C ILE A 360 7.61 13.97 -9.78
N GLN A 361 8.66 13.46 -10.41
CA GLN A 361 9.85 14.23 -10.76
C GLN A 361 9.54 15.16 -11.93
N ILE A 362 9.33 16.45 -11.67
CA ILE A 362 9.25 17.43 -12.74
C ILE A 362 10.69 17.85 -13.09
N ARG A 363 11.09 17.70 -14.35
CA ARG A 363 12.41 18.13 -14.83
C ARG A 363 12.48 19.66 -14.90
N SER A 364 12.70 20.30 -13.75
CA SER A 364 12.79 21.77 -13.63
C SER A 364 13.81 22.36 -14.60
N ASP A 365 14.94 21.70 -14.77
CA ASP A 365 16.00 22.05 -15.73
C ASP A 365 15.53 22.12 -17.19
N LEU A 366 14.60 21.24 -17.61
CA LEU A 366 14.01 21.24 -18.95
C LEU A 366 12.80 22.18 -19.04
N VAL A 367 12.03 22.29 -17.96
CA VAL A 367 10.89 23.20 -17.87
C VAL A 367 11.33 24.66 -17.97
N ASP A 368 12.47 24.99 -17.37
CA ASP A 368 13.05 26.33 -17.39
C ASP A 368 13.67 26.70 -18.76
N GLN A 369 13.77 25.76 -19.71
CA GLN A 369 14.28 25.97 -21.06
C GLN A 369 13.13 26.20 -22.05
N PRO A 370 12.95 27.42 -22.60
CA PRO A 370 11.89 27.68 -23.57
C PRO A 370 12.03 26.81 -24.84
N GLY A 371 10.90 26.28 -25.32
CA GLY A 371 10.83 25.46 -26.55
C GLY A 371 10.94 23.94 -26.35
N THR A 372 11.22 23.49 -25.12
CA THR A 372 11.13 22.07 -24.77
C THR A 372 9.66 21.63 -24.63
N SER A 373 9.39 20.33 -24.82
CA SER A 373 8.05 19.77 -24.56
C SER A 373 7.63 19.93 -23.10
N GLN A 374 8.60 19.88 -22.19
CA GLN A 374 8.44 20.08 -20.76
C GLN A 374 7.95 21.48 -20.43
N ALA A 375 8.59 22.51 -21.00
CA ALA A 375 8.21 23.90 -20.78
C ALA A 375 6.77 24.16 -21.26
N GLU A 376 6.38 23.63 -22.43
CA GLU A 376 5.02 23.76 -22.96
C GLU A 376 3.98 23.03 -22.09
N ALA A 377 4.26 21.78 -21.70
CA ALA A 377 3.38 21.00 -20.83
C ALA A 377 3.24 21.63 -19.43
N TRP A 378 4.35 22.13 -18.86
CA TRP A 378 4.36 22.84 -17.60
C TRP A 378 3.56 24.14 -17.68
N LYS A 379 3.75 24.95 -18.72
CA LYS A 379 2.98 26.19 -18.93
C LYS A 379 1.47 25.94 -18.92
N PHE A 380 1.02 24.86 -19.54
CA PHE A 380 -0.40 24.45 -19.51
C PHE A 380 -0.86 24.10 -18.08
N MET A 381 -0.05 23.33 -17.34
CA MET A 381 -0.38 22.94 -15.98
C MET A 381 -0.34 24.13 -15.01
N TRP A 382 0.73 24.92 -15.04
CA TRP A 382 0.99 26.06 -14.17
C TRP A 382 -0.07 27.14 -14.29
N LYS A 383 -0.67 27.33 -15.48
CA LYS A 383 -1.84 28.21 -15.68
C LYS A 383 -2.94 27.96 -14.64
N ASN A 384 -3.14 26.71 -14.25
CA ASN A 384 -4.15 26.30 -13.28
C ASN A 384 -3.56 26.16 -11.87
N VAL A 385 -2.39 25.55 -11.73
CA VAL A 385 -1.76 25.26 -10.41
C VAL A 385 -1.40 26.53 -9.64
N LYS A 386 -1.03 27.62 -10.32
CA LYS A 386 -0.70 28.90 -9.67
C LYS A 386 -1.85 29.54 -8.86
N GLN A 387 -3.06 29.00 -8.97
CA GLN A 387 -4.23 29.43 -8.20
C GLN A 387 -4.46 28.61 -6.92
N ALA A 388 -3.66 27.57 -6.70
CA ALA A 388 -3.62 26.88 -5.41
C ALA A 388 -2.90 27.75 -4.37
N ASP A 389 -3.19 27.51 -3.11
CA ASP A 389 -2.61 28.25 -1.98
C ASP A 389 -1.33 27.58 -1.47
N CYS A 390 -1.10 26.31 -1.82
CA CYS A 390 0.11 25.57 -1.46
C CYS A 390 0.52 24.57 -2.55
N PHE A 391 1.83 24.40 -2.73
CA PHE A 391 2.47 23.44 -3.63
C PHE A 391 3.29 22.45 -2.80
N ILE A 392 2.81 21.22 -2.67
CA ILE A 392 3.49 20.19 -1.90
C ILE A 392 4.25 19.27 -2.85
N ALA A 393 5.58 19.18 -2.68
CA ALA A 393 6.47 18.37 -3.52
C ALA A 393 7.18 17.28 -2.73
N HIS A 394 7.75 16.28 -3.40
CA HIS A 394 8.76 15.44 -2.76
C HIS A 394 9.95 16.30 -2.30
N PRO A 395 10.72 15.85 -1.29
CA PRO A 395 11.76 16.65 -0.64
C PRO A 395 13.05 16.77 -1.49
N VAL A 396 12.88 17.08 -2.77
CA VAL A 396 13.95 17.20 -3.76
C VAL A 396 13.69 18.51 -4.50
N LYS A 397 14.46 19.55 -4.15
CA LYS A 397 14.29 20.92 -4.67
C LYS A 397 14.29 20.97 -6.20
N ALA A 398 15.11 20.12 -6.80
CA ALA A 398 15.20 19.90 -8.25
C ALA A 398 13.86 19.52 -8.93
N PHE A 399 12.83 19.07 -8.19
CA PHE A 399 11.53 18.73 -8.75
C PHE A 399 10.55 19.90 -8.78
N VAL A 400 10.96 21.07 -8.32
CA VAL A 400 10.13 22.27 -8.27
C VAL A 400 10.63 23.25 -9.35
N PRO A 401 9.83 23.55 -10.39
CA PRO A 401 10.20 24.56 -11.38
C PRO A 401 10.35 25.96 -10.78
N ARG A 402 11.21 26.80 -11.36
CA ARG A 402 11.52 28.15 -10.82
C ARG A 402 10.35 29.11 -10.78
N ASP A 403 9.36 28.89 -11.65
CA ASP A 403 8.14 29.70 -11.70
C ASP A 403 7.24 29.52 -10.46
N VAL A 404 7.45 28.46 -9.67
CA VAL A 404 6.69 28.22 -8.42
C VAL A 404 7.28 29.09 -7.31
N PRO A 405 6.50 30.02 -6.71
CA PRO A 405 6.99 30.86 -5.62
C PRO A 405 7.43 30.01 -4.43
N SER A 406 8.63 30.27 -3.89
CA SER A 406 9.19 29.51 -2.76
C SER A 406 8.30 29.53 -1.52
N GLU A 407 7.61 30.64 -1.28
CA GLU A 407 6.62 30.81 -0.22
C GLU A 407 5.46 29.82 -0.27
N MET A 408 5.09 29.34 -1.46
CA MET A 408 4.01 28.36 -1.67
C MET A 408 4.51 26.91 -1.48
N VAL A 409 5.81 26.67 -1.57
CA VAL A 409 6.41 25.33 -1.66
C VAL A 409 6.60 24.73 -0.28
N GLY A 410 6.09 23.52 -0.08
CA GLY A 410 6.38 22.68 1.08
C GLY A 410 6.83 21.27 0.70
N TYR A 411 7.70 20.67 1.50
CA TYR A 411 8.24 19.34 1.23
C TYR A 411 7.60 18.25 2.09
N MET A 412 7.25 17.15 1.43
CA MET A 412 6.68 15.96 2.07
C MET A 412 7.05 14.69 1.28
N PRO A 413 7.59 13.65 1.94
CA PRO A 413 7.98 12.39 1.28
C PRO A 413 6.76 11.59 0.78
N ALA A 414 7.01 10.55 -0.03
CA ALA A 414 6.01 9.49 -0.21
C ALA A 414 6.01 8.60 1.04
N THR A 415 4.90 7.90 1.29
CA THR A 415 4.72 7.11 2.51
C THR A 415 4.18 5.72 2.22
N THR A 416 4.29 4.84 3.21
CA THR A 416 3.75 3.48 3.19
C THR A 416 3.09 3.20 4.54
N ASP A 417 2.40 2.07 4.69
CA ASP A 417 1.70 1.70 5.93
C ASP A 417 2.35 0.46 6.54
N TRP A 418 2.91 0.57 7.76
CA TRP A 418 3.53 -0.55 8.45
C TRP A 418 2.55 -1.66 8.83
N LEU A 419 1.24 -1.38 8.78
CA LEU A 419 0.20 -2.32 9.19
C LEU A 419 -0.58 -2.90 8.02
N ASP A 420 -0.32 -2.50 6.78
CA ASP A 420 -1.00 -3.05 5.62
C ASP A 420 -0.41 -4.39 5.15
N GLY A 421 -0.96 -4.95 4.07
CA GLY A 421 -0.53 -6.25 3.55
C GLY A 421 0.90 -6.23 3.01
N LEU A 422 1.43 -5.05 2.71
CA LEU A 422 2.73 -4.84 2.08
C LEU A 422 3.87 -4.90 3.09
N ASN A 423 3.63 -4.42 4.32
CA ASN A 423 4.71 -4.23 5.29
C ASN A 423 4.56 -4.99 6.60
N LYS A 424 3.33 -5.31 7.02
CA LYS A 424 3.11 -5.96 8.31
C LYS A 424 3.93 -7.23 8.45
N ASP A 425 4.30 -7.54 9.69
CA ASP A 425 4.88 -8.84 10.00
C ASP A 425 3.90 -9.97 9.68
N MET A 426 4.44 -11.05 9.12
CA MET A 426 3.68 -12.24 8.77
C MET A 426 4.35 -13.47 9.35
N ARG A 427 3.55 -14.45 9.79
CA ARG A 427 4.08 -15.76 10.20
C ARG A 427 4.70 -16.45 9.00
N ASP A 428 5.70 -17.29 9.25
CA ASP A 428 6.34 -18.09 8.19
C ASP A 428 5.33 -18.96 7.41
N TRP A 429 4.25 -19.40 8.06
CA TRP A 429 3.14 -20.10 7.40
C TRP A 429 2.49 -19.27 6.29
N ASP A 430 2.19 -18.00 6.58
CA ASP A 430 1.54 -17.08 5.66
C ASP A 430 2.53 -16.62 4.58
N ILE A 431 3.77 -16.32 4.96
CA ILE A 431 4.86 -16.03 4.00
C ILE A 431 5.02 -17.18 3.01
N ALA A 432 5.01 -18.42 3.48
CA ALA A 432 5.13 -19.58 2.61
C ALA A 432 3.92 -19.75 1.68
N HIS A 433 2.70 -19.42 2.12
CA HIS A 433 1.53 -19.39 1.25
C HIS A 433 1.75 -18.44 0.06
N TYR A 434 2.17 -17.20 0.33
CA TYR A 434 2.42 -16.21 -0.71
C TYR A 434 3.67 -16.52 -1.55
N GLY A 435 4.69 -17.13 -0.95
CA GLY A 435 5.85 -17.67 -1.65
C GLY A 435 5.50 -18.78 -2.64
N ARG A 436 4.53 -19.64 -2.31
CA ARG A 436 3.98 -20.64 -3.22
C ARG A 436 3.21 -19.99 -4.39
N LEU A 437 2.44 -18.93 -4.12
CA LEU A 437 1.78 -18.15 -5.18
C LEU A 437 2.80 -17.46 -6.10
N PHE A 438 3.89 -16.96 -5.52
CA PHE A 438 5.02 -16.41 -6.29
C PHE A 438 5.65 -17.48 -7.20
N ASN A 439 5.90 -18.69 -6.70
CA ASN A 439 6.46 -19.79 -7.51
C ASN A 439 5.49 -20.30 -8.60
N VAL A 440 4.18 -20.15 -8.41
CA VAL A 440 3.19 -20.36 -9.48
C VAL A 440 3.34 -19.30 -10.56
N ALA A 441 3.52 -18.03 -10.18
CA ALA A 441 3.78 -16.96 -11.15
C ALA A 441 5.07 -17.19 -11.92
N CYS A 442 6.15 -17.62 -11.25
CA CYS A 442 7.42 -18.00 -11.91
C CYS A 442 7.19 -19.09 -12.96
N LYS A 443 6.49 -20.17 -12.58
CA LYS A 443 6.19 -21.29 -13.48
C LYS A 443 5.35 -20.85 -14.68
N ASN A 444 4.37 -19.99 -14.47
CA ASN A 444 3.52 -19.47 -15.56
C ASN A 444 4.29 -18.55 -16.53
N SER A 445 5.41 -17.99 -16.09
CA SER A 445 6.29 -17.13 -16.88
C SER A 445 7.56 -17.83 -17.39
N ASP A 446 7.66 -19.16 -17.24
CA ASP A 446 8.86 -19.95 -17.56
C ASP A 446 10.15 -19.44 -16.89
N MET A 447 10.02 -18.98 -15.64
CA MET A 447 11.12 -18.45 -14.83
C MET A 447 11.54 -19.43 -13.74
N PRO A 448 12.83 -19.41 -13.31
CA PRO A 448 13.29 -20.22 -12.20
C PRO A 448 12.49 -19.97 -10.92
N GLN A 449 12.10 -21.06 -10.25
CA GLN A 449 11.40 -21.00 -8.97
C GLN A 449 12.39 -20.71 -7.84
N ILE A 450 11.90 -20.18 -6.72
CA ILE A 450 12.68 -19.98 -5.49
C ILE A 450 12.45 -21.16 -4.55
N HIS A 451 13.48 -21.94 -4.25
CA HIS A 451 13.43 -23.07 -3.33
C HIS A 451 13.68 -22.62 -1.89
N HIS A 452 12.91 -21.64 -1.40
CA HIS A 452 12.98 -21.20 0.00
C HIS A 452 12.55 -22.35 0.93
N PRO A 453 13.23 -22.57 2.08
CA PRO A 453 14.30 -21.75 2.67
C PRO A 453 15.73 -22.06 2.24
N ASP A 454 15.93 -23.00 1.30
CA ASP A 454 17.27 -23.45 0.90
C ASP A 454 17.97 -22.45 -0.03
N ASP A 455 17.21 -21.78 -0.90
CA ASP A 455 17.71 -20.71 -1.76
C ASP A 455 17.76 -19.36 -1.03
N GLN A 456 18.88 -18.65 -1.19
CA GLN A 456 18.98 -17.21 -0.91
C GLN A 456 18.74 -16.41 -2.19
N TYR A 457 18.26 -15.17 -2.06
CA TYR A 457 18.08 -14.30 -3.22
C TYR A 457 18.24 -12.81 -2.91
N ILE A 458 18.72 -12.09 -3.91
CA ILE A 458 18.77 -10.62 -4.02
C ILE A 458 17.51 -10.18 -4.78
N VAL A 459 16.88 -9.07 -4.39
CA VAL A 459 15.63 -8.61 -5.01
C VAL A 459 15.69 -7.17 -5.48
N GLN A 460 15.11 -6.88 -6.64
CA GLN A 460 14.60 -5.55 -6.99
C GLN A 460 13.09 -5.63 -7.21
N ILE A 461 12.32 -4.94 -6.37
CA ILE A 461 10.87 -4.83 -6.53
C ILE A 461 10.56 -3.51 -7.23
N ALA A 462 10.21 -3.56 -8.51
CA ALA A 462 9.94 -2.37 -9.31
C ALA A 462 8.95 -2.65 -10.45
N ARG A 463 8.34 -1.59 -10.98
CA ARG A 463 7.67 -1.65 -12.28
C ARG A 463 8.69 -2.01 -13.36
N PHE A 464 8.24 -2.71 -14.40
CA PHE A 464 9.03 -2.98 -15.60
C PHE A 464 9.06 -1.71 -16.45
N ASP A 465 9.86 -0.74 -16.03
CA ASP A 465 9.94 0.61 -16.59
C ASP A 465 11.42 0.95 -16.85
N PRO A 466 11.78 1.62 -17.96
CA PRO A 466 13.17 1.89 -18.30
C PRO A 466 13.91 2.71 -17.23
N SER A 467 13.19 3.54 -16.47
CA SER A 467 13.76 4.36 -15.39
C SER A 467 14.22 3.54 -14.18
N LYS A 468 13.80 2.28 -14.05
CA LYS A 468 14.08 1.44 -12.87
C LYS A 468 15.44 0.75 -12.91
N GLY A 469 16.26 1.00 -13.94
CA GLY A 469 17.64 0.51 -14.04
C GLY A 469 17.77 -1.02 -14.01
N ILE A 470 16.77 -1.74 -14.52
CA ILE A 470 16.76 -3.21 -14.45
C ILE A 470 17.93 -3.82 -15.24
N LEU A 471 18.35 -3.20 -16.34
CA LEU A 471 19.53 -3.67 -17.09
C LEU A 471 20.82 -3.49 -16.28
N ASP A 472 20.94 -2.41 -15.49
CA ASP A 472 22.07 -2.20 -14.59
C ASP A 472 22.09 -3.27 -13.48
N VAL A 473 20.91 -3.70 -13.00
CA VAL A 473 20.80 -4.81 -12.06
C VAL A 473 21.34 -6.10 -12.65
N LEU A 474 20.97 -6.44 -13.89
CA LEU A 474 21.45 -7.65 -14.57
C LEU A 474 22.97 -7.62 -14.75
N GLU A 475 23.51 -6.48 -15.17
CA GLU A 475 24.95 -6.32 -15.39
C GLU A 475 25.74 -6.35 -14.06
N ALA A 476 25.26 -5.67 -13.03
CA ALA A 476 25.86 -5.72 -11.69
C ALA A 476 25.84 -7.14 -11.12
N TYR A 477 24.73 -7.87 -11.28
CA TYR A 477 24.62 -9.25 -10.85
C TYR A 477 25.57 -10.19 -11.62
N ARG A 478 25.72 -9.98 -12.94
CA ARG A 478 26.70 -10.71 -13.77
C ARG A 478 28.14 -10.52 -13.25
N LYS A 479 28.51 -9.28 -12.97
CA LYS A 479 29.83 -8.91 -12.41
C LYS A 479 30.04 -9.52 -11.01
N PHE A 480 29.03 -9.42 -10.14
CA PHE A 480 29.02 -10.02 -8.81
C PHE A 480 29.20 -11.54 -8.87
N HIS A 481 28.44 -12.23 -9.73
CA HIS A 481 28.52 -13.69 -9.90
C HIS A 481 29.92 -14.12 -10.36
N HIS A 482 30.49 -13.43 -11.36
CA HIS A 482 31.85 -13.70 -11.83
C HIS A 482 32.88 -13.57 -10.70
N ARG A 483 32.77 -12.52 -9.90
CA ARG A 483 33.65 -12.33 -8.75
C ARG A 483 33.46 -13.41 -7.67
N LEU A 484 32.22 -13.70 -7.31
CA LEU A 484 31.89 -14.67 -6.27
C LEU A 484 32.43 -16.05 -6.62
N THR A 485 32.18 -16.52 -7.84
CA THR A 485 32.65 -17.83 -8.31
C THR A 485 34.18 -17.93 -8.37
N ARG A 486 34.89 -16.82 -8.62
CA ARG A 486 36.35 -16.77 -8.63
C ARG A 486 36.96 -16.74 -7.23
N GLU A 487 36.44 -15.88 -6.35
CA GLU A 487 37.04 -15.58 -5.04
C GLU A 487 36.51 -16.48 -3.92
N ARG A 488 35.28 -17.00 -4.06
CA ARG A 488 34.57 -17.82 -3.07
C ARG A 488 33.79 -18.96 -3.74
N PRO A 489 34.47 -19.90 -4.42
CA PRO A 489 33.83 -21.05 -5.07
C PRO A 489 33.12 -22.00 -4.08
N ASP A 490 33.39 -21.85 -2.78
CA ASP A 490 32.72 -22.56 -1.70
C ASP A 490 31.28 -22.08 -1.45
N LEU A 491 30.92 -20.89 -1.92
CA LEU A 491 29.60 -20.29 -1.73
C LEU A 491 28.70 -20.51 -2.94
N THR A 492 27.46 -20.89 -2.69
CA THR A 492 26.41 -20.92 -3.71
C THR A 492 25.94 -19.50 -4.00
N PRO A 493 25.94 -19.06 -5.28
CA PRO A 493 25.42 -17.75 -5.64
C PRO A 493 23.92 -17.63 -5.28
N PRO A 494 23.49 -16.55 -4.60
CA PRO A 494 22.06 -16.30 -4.38
C PRO A 494 21.39 -15.98 -5.72
N LYS A 495 20.12 -16.36 -5.90
CA LYS A 495 19.33 -16.00 -7.08
C LYS A 495 19.10 -14.49 -7.15
N LEU A 496 18.87 -13.97 -8.36
CA LEU A 496 18.41 -12.61 -8.59
C LEU A 496 16.92 -12.62 -8.91
N LEU A 497 16.15 -11.82 -8.19
CA LEU A 497 14.71 -11.68 -8.35
C LEU A 497 14.37 -10.25 -8.80
N ILE A 498 13.69 -10.13 -9.93
CA ILE A 498 13.16 -8.87 -10.44
C ILE A 498 11.66 -9.04 -10.57
N CYS A 499 10.89 -8.35 -9.74
CA CYS A 499 9.44 -8.50 -9.77
C CYS A 499 8.71 -7.21 -9.44
N GLY A 500 7.43 -7.18 -9.77
CA GLY A 500 6.56 -6.05 -9.48
C GLY A 500 5.26 -6.17 -10.24
N HIS A 501 4.24 -5.45 -9.78
CA HIS A 501 2.98 -5.36 -10.50
C HIS A 501 3.02 -4.21 -11.51
N GLY A 502 2.39 -4.40 -12.66
CA GLY A 502 2.11 -3.29 -13.58
C GLY A 502 1.03 -2.36 -13.02
N SER A 503 0.78 -1.24 -13.70
CA SER A 503 -0.43 -0.44 -13.52
C SER A 503 -1.22 -0.37 -14.81
N VAL A 504 -2.54 -0.16 -14.74
CA VAL A 504 -3.40 0.01 -15.92
C VAL A 504 -2.90 1.16 -16.81
N ASP A 505 -2.26 2.16 -16.20
CA ASP A 505 -1.72 3.34 -16.87
C ASP A 505 -0.30 3.13 -17.44
N ASP A 506 0.20 1.88 -17.54
CA ASP A 506 1.57 1.57 -17.99
C ASP A 506 1.63 0.57 -19.15
N PRO A 507 1.32 1.00 -20.39
CA PRO A 507 1.28 0.12 -21.55
C PRO A 507 2.66 -0.41 -21.95
N ASP A 508 3.73 0.29 -21.57
CA ASP A 508 5.11 0.00 -21.99
C ASP A 508 5.75 -1.15 -21.21
N GLY A 509 5.14 -1.57 -20.08
CA GLY A 509 5.74 -2.57 -19.20
C GLY A 509 5.91 -3.97 -19.82
N ALA A 510 5.17 -4.28 -20.89
CA ALA A 510 5.39 -5.50 -21.66
C ALA A 510 6.67 -5.42 -22.50
N VAL A 511 6.93 -4.28 -23.14
CA VAL A 511 8.11 -4.07 -23.99
C VAL A 511 9.39 -4.17 -23.17
N VAL A 512 9.41 -3.54 -22.00
CA VAL A 512 10.56 -3.59 -21.09
C VAL A 512 10.79 -5.01 -20.57
N TYR A 513 9.72 -5.73 -20.26
CA TYR A 513 9.81 -7.15 -19.86
C TYR A 513 10.44 -8.00 -20.97
N ASP A 514 10.01 -7.84 -22.22
CA ASP A 514 10.58 -8.60 -23.35
C ASP A 514 12.07 -8.27 -23.55
N GLN A 515 12.46 -7.00 -23.38
CA GLN A 515 13.87 -6.59 -23.42
C GLN A 515 14.71 -7.29 -22.34
N ILE A 516 14.18 -7.40 -21.11
CA ILE A 516 14.84 -8.06 -19.98
C ILE A 516 15.00 -9.55 -20.26
N VAL A 517 13.93 -10.24 -20.68
CA VAL A 517 13.98 -11.67 -21.00
C VAL A 517 14.96 -11.94 -22.13
N ASN A 518 14.90 -11.16 -23.22
CA ASN A 518 15.84 -11.28 -24.32
C ASN A 518 17.30 -11.01 -23.89
N HIS A 519 17.54 -10.06 -22.98
CA HIS A 519 18.87 -9.84 -22.43
C HIS A 519 19.37 -11.07 -21.64
N ILE A 520 18.50 -11.68 -20.81
CA ILE A 520 18.84 -12.89 -20.06
C ILE A 520 19.18 -14.04 -21.00
N GLU A 521 18.40 -14.24 -22.06
CA GLU A 521 18.58 -15.34 -23.01
C GLU A 521 19.78 -15.16 -23.94
N THR A 522 20.09 -13.93 -24.36
CA THR A 522 21.10 -13.67 -25.39
C THR A 522 22.44 -13.19 -24.85
N GLN A 523 22.44 -12.36 -23.79
CA GLN A 523 23.67 -11.72 -23.27
C GLN A 523 24.23 -12.47 -22.06
N ILE A 524 23.37 -13.03 -21.22
CA ILE A 524 23.77 -13.76 -19.99
C ILE A 524 23.15 -15.16 -19.86
N PRO A 525 23.15 -16.01 -20.91
CA PRO A 525 22.46 -17.31 -20.89
C PRO A 525 22.95 -18.25 -19.78
N HIS A 526 24.21 -18.13 -19.39
CA HIS A 526 24.82 -18.91 -18.29
C HIS A 526 24.25 -18.58 -16.90
N LEU A 527 23.52 -17.46 -16.76
CA LEU A 527 22.85 -17.04 -15.52
C LEU A 527 21.34 -17.28 -15.54
N ARG A 528 20.77 -17.82 -16.63
CA ARG A 528 19.32 -18.01 -16.79
C ARG A 528 18.66 -18.70 -15.59
N GLU A 529 19.28 -19.78 -15.09
CA GLU A 529 18.76 -20.55 -13.95
C GLU A 529 18.83 -19.82 -12.59
N LEU A 530 19.56 -18.70 -12.55
CA LEU A 530 19.73 -17.87 -11.34
C LEU A 530 18.93 -16.57 -11.39
N VAL A 531 18.38 -16.17 -12.54
CA VAL A 531 17.66 -14.89 -12.69
C VAL A 531 16.17 -15.16 -12.92
N CYS A 532 15.34 -14.60 -12.04
CA CYS A 532 13.89 -14.72 -12.06
C CYS A 532 13.26 -13.34 -12.29
N ALA A 533 12.73 -13.10 -13.49
CA ALA A 533 12.05 -11.85 -13.85
C ALA A 533 10.55 -12.10 -14.02
N VAL A 534 9.71 -11.61 -13.09
CA VAL A 534 8.28 -11.95 -13.06
C VAL A 534 7.40 -10.70 -12.90
N ARG A 535 6.43 -10.56 -13.81
CA ARG A 535 5.34 -9.58 -13.68
C ARG A 535 4.24 -10.14 -12.80
N LEU A 536 4.12 -9.60 -11.59
CA LEU A 536 3.16 -10.07 -10.61
C LEU A 536 1.78 -9.44 -10.81
N ARG A 537 0.75 -10.17 -10.40
CA ARG A 537 -0.58 -9.58 -10.21
C ARG A 537 -0.60 -8.68 -8.98
N PRO A 538 -1.56 -7.74 -8.86
CA PRO A 538 -1.68 -6.89 -7.68
C PRO A 538 -1.92 -7.73 -6.41
N SER A 539 -0.87 -7.90 -5.59
CA SER A 539 -0.93 -8.57 -4.29
C SER A 539 0.17 -8.04 -3.38
N ASP A 540 -0.24 -7.27 -2.38
CA ASP A 540 0.68 -6.65 -1.44
C ASP A 540 1.42 -7.70 -0.61
N GLN A 541 0.70 -8.74 -0.16
CA GLN A 541 1.30 -9.82 0.64
C GLN A 541 2.33 -10.67 -0.12
N VAL A 542 2.19 -10.83 -1.45
CA VAL A 542 3.23 -11.50 -2.25
C VAL A 542 4.51 -10.66 -2.28
N LEU A 543 4.39 -9.35 -2.48
CA LEU A 543 5.54 -8.45 -2.43
C LEU A 543 6.16 -8.40 -1.03
N ASN A 544 5.33 -8.41 0.02
CA ASN A 544 5.76 -8.48 1.41
C ASN A 544 6.56 -9.77 1.69
N ALA A 545 6.03 -10.93 1.30
CA ALA A 545 6.68 -12.22 1.48
C ALA A 545 8.04 -12.30 0.77
N VAL A 546 8.10 -11.78 -0.46
CA VAL A 546 9.32 -11.68 -1.26
C VAL A 546 10.33 -10.73 -0.61
N LEU A 547 9.93 -9.54 -0.20
CA LEU A 547 10.88 -8.59 0.40
C LEU A 547 11.38 -9.09 1.76
N SER A 548 10.50 -9.65 2.58
CA SER A 548 10.80 -10.12 3.95
C SER A 548 11.78 -11.29 4.00
N LYS A 549 11.92 -12.06 2.92
CA LYS A 549 12.85 -13.21 2.85
C LYS A 549 14.06 -12.96 1.94
N ALA A 550 14.17 -11.77 1.34
CA ALA A 550 15.34 -11.38 0.59
C ALA A 550 16.55 -11.16 1.52
N ILE A 551 17.76 -11.43 1.02
CA ILE A 551 18.98 -11.10 1.76
C ILE A 551 19.44 -9.67 1.47
N ILE A 552 19.25 -9.17 0.25
CA ILE A 552 19.66 -7.81 -0.14
C ILE A 552 18.59 -7.26 -1.09
N ALA A 553 18.23 -5.99 -0.91
CA ALA A 553 17.36 -5.28 -1.83
C ALA A 553 18.18 -4.31 -2.70
N LEU A 554 17.82 -4.20 -3.96
CA LEU A 554 18.37 -3.28 -4.94
C LEU A 554 17.30 -2.27 -5.34
N GLN A 555 17.71 -1.01 -5.51
CA GLN A 555 16.89 0.02 -6.13
C GLN A 555 17.78 0.88 -7.03
N LEU A 556 18.14 0.35 -8.21
CA LEU A 556 19.13 0.98 -9.10
C LEU A 556 18.49 1.94 -10.12
N SER A 557 17.47 2.69 -9.70
CA SER A 557 16.73 3.55 -10.62
C SER A 557 17.63 4.66 -11.20
N THR A 558 17.48 4.96 -12.48
CA THR A 558 18.18 6.07 -13.13
C THR A 558 17.48 7.40 -12.86
N ARG A 559 16.15 7.34 -12.65
CA ARG A 559 15.29 8.48 -12.33
C ARG A 559 14.22 8.01 -11.34
N GLU A 560 14.00 8.78 -10.29
CA GLU A 560 13.05 8.40 -9.24
C GLU A 560 12.50 9.62 -8.50
N GLY A 561 11.24 9.56 -8.08
CA GLY A 561 10.66 10.57 -7.20
C GLY A 561 11.16 10.40 -5.77
N PHE A 562 10.60 9.43 -5.05
CA PHE A 562 11.02 9.05 -3.69
C PHE A 562 11.23 7.54 -3.59
N GLU A 563 10.30 6.74 -4.12
CA GLU A 563 10.25 5.27 -4.04
C GLU A 563 10.30 4.72 -2.61
N VAL A 564 9.13 4.32 -2.13
CA VAL A 564 8.97 3.83 -0.75
C VAL A 564 9.56 2.44 -0.55
N LYS A 565 9.83 1.67 -1.62
CA LYS A 565 10.42 0.33 -1.53
C LYS A 565 11.75 0.30 -0.77
N VAL A 566 12.51 1.40 -0.80
CA VAL A 566 13.73 1.55 0.01
C VAL A 566 13.39 1.56 1.50
N SER A 567 12.44 2.40 1.92
CA SER A 567 11.95 2.43 3.32
C SER A 567 11.35 1.09 3.77
N GLU A 568 10.63 0.39 2.89
CA GLU A 568 10.05 -0.91 3.19
C GLU A 568 11.12 -1.99 3.43
N ALA A 569 12.20 -1.97 2.64
CA ALA A 569 13.34 -2.86 2.84
C ALA A 569 14.07 -2.54 4.15
N ILE A 570 14.31 -1.25 4.44
CA ILE A 570 14.91 -0.78 5.71
C ILE A 570 14.06 -1.25 6.90
N HIS A 571 12.74 -1.07 6.84
CA HIS A 571 11.81 -1.50 7.89
C HIS A 571 11.91 -3.00 8.18
N LYS A 572 12.15 -3.82 7.14
CA LYS A 572 12.35 -5.27 7.27
C LYS A 572 13.77 -5.66 7.67
N GLY A 573 14.68 -4.69 7.78
CA GLY A 573 16.09 -4.90 8.05
C GLY A 573 16.85 -5.55 6.91
N VAL A 574 16.36 -5.40 5.68
CA VAL A 574 17.02 -5.89 4.48
C VAL A 574 17.99 -4.78 4.01
N PRO A 575 19.31 -5.01 4.00
CA PRO A 575 20.26 -4.04 3.48
C PRO A 575 19.91 -3.64 2.05
N VAL A 576 19.91 -2.33 1.78
CA VAL A 576 19.56 -1.77 0.48
C VAL A 576 20.80 -1.21 -0.22
N ILE A 577 20.96 -1.50 -1.51
CA ILE A 577 21.88 -0.76 -2.39
C ILE A 577 21.01 0.04 -3.37
N ALA A 578 21.08 1.37 -3.29
CA ALA A 578 20.34 2.25 -4.19
C ALA A 578 21.23 3.27 -4.87
N THR A 579 20.79 3.75 -6.02
CA THR A 579 21.48 4.81 -6.75
C THR A 579 21.26 6.17 -6.11
N ARG A 580 22.14 7.14 -6.42
CA ARG A 580 21.97 8.57 -6.10
C ARG A 580 20.96 9.27 -7.01
N ALA A 581 19.91 8.57 -7.44
CA ALA A 581 18.86 9.14 -8.28
C ALA A 581 17.72 9.73 -7.44
N GLY A 582 17.36 10.98 -7.74
CA GLY A 582 16.17 11.62 -7.18
C GLY A 582 16.11 11.59 -5.65
N GLY A 583 15.00 11.11 -5.10
CA GLY A 583 14.77 11.03 -3.65
C GLY A 583 15.31 9.77 -2.95
N LEU A 584 15.97 8.85 -3.65
CA LEU A 584 16.53 7.63 -3.03
C LEU A 584 17.53 7.95 -1.90
N PRO A 585 18.45 8.93 -2.03
CA PRO A 585 19.39 9.27 -0.95
C PRO A 585 18.75 9.83 0.32
N LEU A 586 17.49 10.29 0.28
CA LEU A 586 16.80 10.80 1.47
C LEU A 586 16.56 9.70 2.52
N GLN A 587 16.51 8.44 2.07
CA GLN A 587 16.16 7.28 2.88
C GLN A 587 17.39 6.47 3.32
N ILE A 588 18.55 6.67 2.67
CA ILE A 588 19.75 5.89 2.93
C ILE A 588 20.80 6.73 3.65
N GLU A 589 21.13 6.32 4.86
CA GLU A 589 22.33 6.73 5.57
C GLU A 589 23.45 5.77 5.17
N ASP A 590 24.33 6.23 4.26
CA ASP A 590 25.37 5.41 3.64
C ASP A 590 26.25 4.70 4.68
N ASN A 591 26.52 3.41 4.46
CA ASN A 591 27.20 2.49 5.38
C ASN A 591 26.48 2.18 6.71
N LEU A 592 25.31 2.78 6.98
CA LEU A 592 24.53 2.55 8.22
C LEU A 592 23.31 1.68 7.96
N ASN A 593 22.34 2.13 7.15
CA ASN A 593 21.13 1.35 6.80
C ASN A 593 21.17 0.80 5.35
N GLY A 594 22.19 1.14 4.57
CA GLY A 594 22.36 0.71 3.18
C GLY A 594 23.59 1.32 2.52
N PHE A 595 23.64 1.27 1.19
CA PHE A 595 24.70 1.84 0.36
C PHE A 595 24.13 2.71 -0.74
N LEU A 596 24.78 3.86 -0.97
CA LEU A 596 24.52 4.74 -2.11
C LEU A 596 25.60 4.61 -3.17
N VAL A 597 25.17 4.36 -4.42
CA VAL A 597 26.04 4.24 -5.60
C VAL A 597 25.65 5.24 -6.68
N ASP A 598 26.56 5.54 -7.60
CA ASP A 598 26.23 6.40 -8.73
C ASP A 598 25.38 5.65 -9.77
N VAL A 599 24.56 6.40 -10.51
CA VAL A 599 23.73 5.82 -11.58
C VAL A 599 24.62 5.19 -12.64
N GLY A 600 24.37 3.92 -12.97
CA GLY A 600 25.15 3.14 -13.94
C GLY A 600 26.45 2.53 -13.39
N ASP A 601 26.84 2.80 -12.13
CA ASP A 601 28.02 2.20 -11.50
C ASP A 601 27.75 0.76 -11.03
N THR A 602 27.66 -0.13 -12.01
CA THR A 602 27.43 -1.57 -11.81
C THR A 602 28.61 -2.28 -11.14
N ASP A 603 29.82 -1.72 -11.20
CA ASP A 603 31.02 -2.28 -10.56
C ASP A 603 30.96 -2.12 -9.03
N THR A 604 30.60 -0.92 -8.55
CA THR A 604 30.41 -0.68 -7.12
C THR A 604 29.24 -1.49 -6.58
N VAL A 605 28.12 -1.60 -7.31
CA VAL A 605 27.00 -2.48 -6.91
C VAL A 605 27.48 -3.92 -6.73
N ALA A 606 28.23 -4.45 -7.69
CA ALA A 606 28.77 -5.81 -7.62
C ALA A 606 29.71 -6.01 -6.41
N GLN A 607 30.55 -5.01 -6.10
CA GLN A 607 31.40 -4.99 -4.92
C GLN A 607 30.58 -5.02 -3.62
N ARG A 608 29.53 -4.19 -3.51
CA ARG A 608 28.67 -4.14 -2.31
C ARG A 608 27.87 -5.42 -2.11
N LEU A 609 27.36 -6.02 -3.18
CA LEU A 609 26.72 -7.34 -3.14
C LEU A 609 27.69 -8.41 -2.61
N PHE A 610 28.93 -8.41 -3.10
CA PHE A 610 29.97 -9.33 -2.64
C PHE A 610 30.32 -9.13 -1.16
N GLU A 611 30.49 -7.88 -0.72
CA GLU A 611 30.76 -7.54 0.69
C GLU A 611 29.64 -7.98 1.62
N LEU A 612 28.38 -7.66 1.29
CA LEU A 612 27.22 -8.02 2.09
C LEU A 612 27.04 -9.55 2.20
N LEU A 613 27.31 -10.29 1.13
CA LEU A 613 27.21 -11.75 1.14
C LEU A 613 28.36 -12.41 1.93
N THR A 614 29.58 -11.90 1.79
CA THR A 614 30.78 -12.55 2.34
C THR A 614 31.14 -12.08 3.76
N ASN A 615 30.70 -10.88 4.17
CA ASN A 615 30.97 -10.31 5.48
C ASN A 615 29.71 -10.29 6.36
N LYS A 616 29.52 -11.37 7.13
CA LYS A 616 28.38 -11.52 8.05
C LYS A 616 28.31 -10.44 9.14
N ALA A 617 29.45 -9.89 9.57
CA ALA A 617 29.48 -8.83 10.59
C ALA A 617 28.98 -7.50 10.01
N LEU A 618 29.41 -7.16 8.80
CA LEU A 618 28.92 -6.01 8.05
C LEU A 618 27.41 -6.12 7.79
N TYR A 619 26.96 -7.28 7.31
CA TYR A 619 25.54 -7.54 7.07
C TYR A 619 24.69 -7.30 8.32
N ARG A 620 25.06 -7.92 9.45
CA ARG A 620 24.32 -7.79 10.71
C ARG A 620 24.28 -6.34 11.19
N ARG A 621 25.42 -5.65 11.17
CA ARG A 621 25.50 -4.23 11.56
C ARG A 621 24.52 -3.37 10.76
N ILE A 622 24.47 -3.54 9.44
CA ILE A 622 23.58 -2.76 8.56
C ILE A 622 22.11 -3.17 8.78
N SER A 623 21.84 -4.47 8.86
CA SER A 623 20.49 -5.01 9.06
C SER A 623 19.88 -4.56 10.39
N ASP A 624 20.64 -4.62 11.48
CA ASP A 624 20.19 -4.23 12.83
C ASP A 624 19.97 -2.71 12.93
N TYR A 625 20.84 -1.90 12.30
CA TYR A 625 20.66 -0.45 12.23
C TYR A 625 19.40 -0.09 11.41
N ALA A 626 19.21 -0.71 10.25
CA ALA A 626 18.03 -0.48 9.40
C ALA A 626 16.70 -0.75 10.14
N LYS A 627 16.60 -1.86 10.89
CA LYS A 627 15.39 -2.19 11.68
C LYS A 627 15.08 -1.19 12.78
N SER A 628 16.10 -0.61 13.39
CA SER A 628 15.96 0.28 14.55
C SER A 628 15.78 1.75 14.17
N HIS A 629 16.13 2.12 12.94
CA HIS A 629 16.14 3.52 12.46
C HIS A 629 15.18 3.72 11.28
N VAL A 630 13.90 3.37 11.49
CA VAL A 630 12.83 3.64 10.53
C VAL A 630 12.29 5.05 10.76
N PHE A 631 12.06 5.79 9.67
CA PHE A 631 11.64 7.18 9.76
C PHE A 631 10.12 7.32 9.93
N ASP A 632 9.68 7.99 11.00
CA ASP A 632 8.24 8.27 11.20
C ASP A 632 7.62 9.02 10.00
N GLU A 633 8.42 9.84 9.31
CA GLU A 633 7.99 10.67 8.18
C GLU A 633 7.50 9.88 6.96
N VAL A 634 7.92 8.61 6.82
CA VAL A 634 7.46 7.74 5.73
C VAL A 634 6.29 6.83 6.14
N SER A 635 5.84 6.92 7.38
CA SER A 635 4.68 6.18 7.89
C SER A 635 3.35 6.87 7.57
N THR A 636 2.25 6.13 7.70
CA THR A 636 0.89 6.68 7.56
C THR A 636 0.58 7.75 8.59
N VAL A 637 1.02 7.58 9.85
CA VAL A 637 0.79 8.59 10.91
C VAL A 637 1.61 9.85 10.66
N GLY A 638 2.88 9.72 10.26
CA GLY A 638 3.71 10.85 9.89
C GLY A 638 3.17 11.62 8.67
N ASN A 639 2.58 10.91 7.70
CA ASN A 639 1.87 11.52 6.59
C ASN A 639 0.64 12.30 7.07
N ALA A 640 -0.19 11.68 7.90
CA ALA A 640 -1.40 12.28 8.43
C ALA A 640 -1.10 13.55 9.23
N LEU A 641 -0.08 13.55 10.10
CA LEU A 641 0.38 14.74 10.82
C LEU A 641 0.56 15.94 9.89
N SER A 642 1.21 15.74 8.74
CA SER A 642 1.46 16.82 7.76
C SER A 642 0.16 17.35 7.15
N TRP A 643 -0.77 16.48 6.78
CA TRP A 643 -2.08 16.89 6.23
C TRP A 643 -2.97 17.57 7.27
N LEU A 644 -3.00 17.04 8.49
CA LEU A 644 -3.80 17.59 9.58
C LEU A 644 -3.28 18.98 9.98
N TYR A 645 -1.96 19.18 10.04
CA TYR A 645 -1.34 20.49 10.24
C TYR A 645 -1.74 21.49 9.15
N LEU A 646 -1.56 21.12 7.88
CA LEU A 646 -1.90 22.01 6.76
C LEU A 646 -3.38 22.40 6.79
N ALA A 647 -4.28 21.43 6.97
CA ALA A 647 -5.71 21.70 7.04
C ALA A 647 -6.08 22.55 8.25
N SER A 648 -5.44 22.31 9.40
CA SER A 648 -5.67 23.08 10.63
C SER A 648 -5.34 24.55 10.38
N LYS A 649 -4.15 24.82 9.86
CA LYS A 649 -3.65 26.16 9.62
C LYS A 649 -4.35 26.92 8.51
N PHE A 650 -4.62 26.25 7.40
CA PHE A 650 -5.36 26.89 6.30
C PHE A 650 -6.78 27.29 6.68
N THR A 651 -7.39 26.59 7.64
CA THR A 651 -8.76 26.88 8.07
C THR A 651 -8.85 27.78 9.31
N SER A 652 -7.75 28.02 10.03
CA SER A 652 -7.71 28.94 11.17
C SER A 652 -7.10 30.31 10.81
N ASP A 653 -5.95 30.31 10.13
CA ASP A 653 -5.09 31.49 9.98
C ASP A 653 -5.10 32.05 8.54
N GLY A 654 -5.49 31.22 7.55
CA GLY A 654 -5.73 31.64 6.16
C GLY A 654 -4.49 31.90 5.29
N ASP A 655 -3.30 32.07 5.88
CA ASP A 655 -2.04 32.32 5.14
C ASP A 655 -0.91 31.37 5.60
N VAL A 656 -0.85 30.17 5.00
CA VAL A 656 0.24 29.22 5.26
C VAL A 656 1.26 29.34 4.15
N LYS A 657 2.46 29.80 4.51
CA LYS A 657 3.61 29.90 3.60
C LYS A 657 4.71 28.94 4.07
N PRO A 658 4.82 27.72 3.52
CA PRO A 658 5.81 26.77 4.00
C PRO A 658 7.26 27.18 3.67
N ASN A 659 7.50 28.07 2.69
CA ASN A 659 8.82 28.63 2.40
C ASN A 659 9.92 27.57 2.16
N GLU A 660 9.65 26.58 1.31
CA GLU A 660 10.54 25.45 1.03
C GLU A 660 10.90 24.61 2.26
N GLN A 661 10.11 24.66 3.34
CA GLN A 661 10.35 23.84 4.52
C GLN A 661 9.62 22.50 4.44
N TRP A 662 10.11 21.56 5.22
CA TRP A 662 9.44 20.28 5.44
C TRP A 662 8.18 20.50 6.27
N ILE A 663 7.03 20.06 5.75
CA ILE A 663 5.74 20.25 6.43
C ILE A 663 5.73 19.58 7.80
N ASN A 664 6.36 18.42 7.92
CA ASN A 664 6.50 17.73 9.20
C ASN A 664 7.23 18.59 10.25
N SER A 665 8.30 19.30 9.86
CA SER A 665 9.04 20.18 10.78
C SER A 665 8.19 21.36 11.25
N LEU A 666 7.42 21.96 10.34
CA LEU A 666 6.46 23.03 10.66
C LEU A 666 5.38 22.54 11.63
N ALA A 667 4.84 21.34 11.40
CA ALA A 667 3.84 20.73 12.26
C ALA A 667 4.37 20.51 13.69
N PHE A 668 5.61 20.03 13.84
CA PHE A 668 6.23 19.89 15.17
C PHE A 668 6.40 21.24 15.86
N ALA A 669 6.96 22.24 15.16
CA ALA A 669 7.18 23.57 15.71
C ALA A 669 5.87 24.19 16.24
N GLU A 670 4.79 24.06 15.47
CA GLU A 670 3.49 24.62 15.82
C GLU A 670 2.77 23.86 16.93
N SER A 671 2.89 22.52 16.96
CA SER A 671 2.28 21.71 18.02
C SER A 671 2.90 21.92 19.41
N GLY A 672 4.07 22.57 19.48
CA GLY A 672 4.86 22.73 20.70
C GLY A 672 5.46 21.41 21.22
N VAL A 673 5.40 20.33 20.43
CA VAL A 673 6.00 19.03 20.78
C VAL A 673 7.48 19.01 20.37
N SER A 674 8.37 18.83 21.35
CA SER A 674 9.81 18.71 21.10
C SER A 674 10.16 17.40 20.40
N ILE A 675 10.98 17.47 19.35
CA ILE A 675 11.54 16.31 18.67
C ILE A 675 12.72 15.76 19.50
N PRO A 676 12.71 14.47 19.90
CA PRO A 676 13.85 13.87 20.58
C PRO A 676 15.13 13.89 19.72
N PRO A 677 16.32 14.17 20.28
CA PRO A 677 17.57 14.23 19.50
C PRO A 677 17.95 12.92 18.80
N ASP A 678 17.52 11.79 19.34
CA ASP A 678 17.77 10.43 18.87
C ASP A 678 16.68 9.90 17.92
N MET A 679 15.63 10.68 17.68
CA MET A 679 14.57 10.29 16.75
C MET A 679 15.13 10.21 15.32
N PRO A 680 15.02 9.07 14.61
CA PRO A 680 15.43 8.97 13.22
C PRO A 680 14.65 9.96 12.35
N ARG A 681 15.37 10.65 11.45
CA ARG A 681 14.81 11.65 10.54
C ARG A 681 15.39 11.44 9.15
N LEU A 682 14.56 11.62 8.12
CA LEU A 682 15.06 11.63 6.74
C LEU A 682 16.10 12.73 6.58
N THR A 683 17.09 12.46 5.72
CA THR A 683 18.08 13.45 5.29
C THR A 683 17.36 14.67 4.71
N ARG A 684 17.73 15.89 5.14
CA ARG A 684 16.97 17.12 4.80
C ARG A 684 17.31 17.72 3.46
N GLU A 685 18.54 17.50 3.00
CA GLU A 685 19.04 18.02 1.74
C GLU A 685 19.83 16.93 1.01
N VAL A 686 19.60 16.84 -0.30
CA VAL A 686 20.37 15.97 -1.19
C VAL A 686 20.82 16.83 -2.35
N GLU A 687 22.13 16.94 -2.53
CA GLU A 687 22.71 17.51 -3.74
C GLU A 687 22.55 16.48 -4.87
N VAL A 688 21.65 16.74 -5.81
CA VAL A 688 21.52 15.93 -7.01
C VAL A 688 22.49 16.49 -8.04
N GLU A 689 23.74 16.01 -8.05
CA GLU A 689 24.73 16.38 -9.07
C GLU A 689 24.26 15.90 -10.45
N ARG A 690 24.00 16.84 -11.36
CA ARG A 690 23.67 16.63 -12.78
C ARG A 690 22.57 15.58 -13.03
N MET A 691 21.32 16.04 -13.06
CA MET A 691 20.21 15.29 -13.64
C MET A 691 20.43 15.15 -15.15
N GLY A 692 21.01 14.03 -15.57
CA GLY A 692 21.35 13.72 -16.96
C GLY A 692 20.24 13.92 -17.98
#